data_AF-A0A267MIK2-F1
#
_entry.id   AF-A0A267MIK2-F1
#
_cell.length_a   1.000
_cell.length_b   1.000
_cell.length_c   1.000
_cell.angle_alpha   90.00
_cell.angle_beta   90.00
_cell.angle_gamma   90.00
#
_symmetry.space_group_name_H-M   'P 1'
#
loop_
_entity.id
_entity.type
_entity.pdbx_description
1 polymer ?
#
loop_
_entity_poly.entity_id
_entity_poly.type
_entity_poly.pdbx_seq_one_letter_code
_entity_poly.pdbx_strand_id
1 'polypeptide(L)'
;MRKNPFLICVLIVSILASMFVAVGRINTEKENKYVDVILDYDEMNKMAKQSEKDLKWWLEKFKEMNVYGVAINEESINSMIKEGKNIKAEMIGNIIEKENWEEKYPDSLLALIDKRDDIYDVLLHTDSEANYNFIKEGLTTRYGKEKFWTFKDDEKYYIYMDGRVDEALYTKDIELVDYEEKVFKQKGKLYSTKVLNMGLGLDKDKIDFIKSTGLKVIPRPMYYEIWGNGKTVHSILNQYEELDVVPKYMIFAGSEVLGYKEYMDETAKYMKENNILVGMIESGVQREHIKQKGLYELVEKMNYDVTRVFTVWPYIQERYKYYNYEGAEEIENTLNRAITERNIRLIYFKPFKYSASKYVTEYDAYEDMFKRFETRLSKSNLEIGRVVPMKERHVRVRHKLLIGLGIVSGTILLLNNLIETKKKYQYILFGLGSVCVFLLTRMSLGDKILAMMAAIVFPSLSVTYMMKKWKEYNEKKITDHKKIIVLGIKTLLVGSCISLIGAFMVGTILSDIRYMLEMDIYRGVKFSQLLPILVMSIAYLIYFGYKRGENEKSILPLRDIKRLFLEDIKVLYVFAGVVVLIAGYVYMARTGHESNIQPSTLEMIFRNILEEKLIARPRNKEFLVAFPAVIVCTYAACRRYNMLIFLSALAVIIGQTSIVNTFCHLRTPMLMSIIRTIYSLGFGIVLGIVYMIALEIIIQIGKKLRGLNV
;
A
#
# COMPACT_ATOMS: atom_id res chain seq x y z
N MET A 1 -23.09 34.21 -12.21
CA MET A 1 -21.73 34.22 -11.61
C MET A 1 -21.22 35.63 -11.78
N ARG A 2 -20.93 36.37 -10.71
CA ARG A 2 -20.01 37.51 -10.85
C ARG A 2 -18.61 36.91 -11.04
N LYS A 3 -18.29 36.55 -12.28
CA LYS A 3 -17.01 35.91 -12.62
C LYS A 3 -15.91 36.89 -12.21
N ASN A 4 -15.00 36.44 -11.35
CA ASN A 4 -13.76 37.18 -11.09
C ASN A 4 -12.71 36.66 -12.09
N PRO A 5 -12.46 37.38 -13.19
CA PRO A 5 -11.57 36.91 -14.25
C PRO A 5 -10.15 36.66 -13.75
N PHE A 6 -9.71 37.40 -12.73
CA PHE A 6 -8.41 37.22 -12.10
C PHE A 6 -8.25 35.83 -11.48
N LEU A 7 -9.21 35.39 -10.66
CA LEU A 7 -9.16 34.07 -10.01
C LEU A 7 -9.21 32.93 -11.05
N ILE A 8 -9.95 33.12 -12.14
CA ILE A 8 -10.01 32.15 -13.24
C ILE A 8 -8.65 32.08 -13.97
N CYS A 9 -8.02 33.23 -14.24
CA CYS A 9 -6.71 33.29 -14.87
C CYS A 9 -5.65 32.56 -14.02
N VAL A 10 -5.60 32.84 -12.72
CA VAL A 10 -4.70 32.14 -11.77
C VAL A 10 -4.96 30.63 -11.78
N LEU A 11 -6.23 30.22 -11.77
CA LEU A 11 -6.59 28.81 -11.83
C LEU A 11 -6.12 28.14 -13.12
N ILE A 12 -6.22 28.82 -14.27
CA ILE A 12 -5.73 28.30 -15.56
C ILE A 12 -4.21 28.12 -15.53
N VAL A 13 -3.47 29.12 -15.07
CA VAL A 13 -2.00 29.02 -14.92
C VAL A 13 -1.62 27.86 -14.01
N SER A 14 -2.36 27.68 -12.91
CA SER A 14 -2.17 26.58 -11.97
C SER A 14 -2.43 25.20 -12.61
N ILE A 15 -3.48 25.09 -13.44
CA ILE A 15 -3.79 23.87 -14.20
C ILE A 15 -2.65 23.56 -15.18
N LEU A 16 -2.13 24.54 -15.91
CA LEU A 16 -1.01 24.35 -16.84
C LEU A 16 0.26 23.90 -16.11
N ALA A 17 0.56 24.50 -14.96
CA ALA A 17 1.68 24.10 -14.12
C ALA A 17 1.52 22.66 -13.61
N SER A 18 0.31 22.29 -13.18
CA SER A 18 -0.04 20.92 -12.78
C SER A 18 0.15 19.94 -13.94
N MET A 19 -0.38 20.24 -15.13
CA MET A 19 -0.22 19.42 -16.33
C MET A 19 1.25 19.20 -16.70
N PHE A 20 2.08 20.24 -16.62
CA PHE A 20 3.52 20.13 -16.87
C PHE A 20 4.22 19.17 -15.90
N VAL A 21 3.92 19.28 -14.59
CA VAL A 21 4.47 18.37 -13.58
C VAL A 21 4.00 16.93 -13.80
N ALA A 22 2.71 16.78 -14.15
CA ALA A 22 2.07 15.52 -14.47
C ALA A 22 2.73 14.80 -15.66
N VAL A 23 2.97 15.50 -16.77
CA VAL A 23 3.65 14.92 -17.94
C VAL A 23 5.03 14.41 -17.57
N GLY A 24 5.79 15.18 -16.78
CA GLY A 24 7.11 14.73 -16.33
C GLY A 24 7.05 13.50 -15.42
N ARG A 25 6.01 13.37 -14.58
CA ARG A 25 5.78 12.14 -13.80
C ARG A 25 5.43 10.94 -14.69
N ILE A 26 4.53 11.12 -15.67
CA ILE A 26 4.15 10.07 -16.62
C ILE A 26 5.39 9.56 -17.37
N ASN A 27 6.30 10.45 -17.78
CA ASN A 27 7.51 10.04 -18.49
C ASN A 27 8.43 9.19 -17.60
N THR A 28 8.65 9.60 -16.35
CA THR A 28 9.41 8.81 -15.37
C THR A 28 8.77 7.44 -15.12
N GLU A 29 7.44 7.38 -14.97
CA GLU A 29 6.72 6.11 -14.79
C GLU A 29 6.79 5.21 -16.03
N LYS A 30 6.79 5.80 -17.24
CA LYS A 30 6.90 5.07 -18.51
C LYS A 30 8.28 4.48 -18.77
N GLU A 31 9.34 5.05 -18.21
CA GLU A 31 10.70 4.48 -18.31
C GLU A 31 10.85 3.24 -17.43
N ASN A 32 10.05 3.14 -16.36
CA ASN A 32 10.09 2.03 -15.42
C ASN A 32 9.27 0.82 -15.90
N LYS A 33 9.75 0.07 -16.90
CA LYS A 33 8.99 -1.01 -17.57
C LYS A 33 9.38 -2.44 -17.21
N TYR A 34 10.59 -2.63 -16.70
CA TYR A 34 11.15 -3.97 -16.52
C TYR A 34 10.78 -4.54 -15.15
N VAL A 35 10.27 -5.76 -15.17
CA VAL A 35 9.91 -6.52 -13.98
C VAL A 35 10.84 -7.71 -13.88
N ASP A 36 11.32 -7.98 -12.68
CA ASP A 36 12.18 -9.13 -12.44
C ASP A 36 11.59 -10.04 -11.36
N VAL A 37 11.92 -11.33 -11.42
CA VAL A 37 11.40 -12.36 -10.52
C VAL A 37 12.57 -13.09 -9.89
N ILE A 38 12.53 -13.20 -8.57
CA ILE A 38 13.53 -13.88 -7.77
C ILE A 38 12.85 -14.90 -6.86
N LEU A 39 13.46 -16.07 -6.69
CA LEU A 39 12.89 -17.15 -5.90
C LEU A 39 13.39 -17.11 -4.46
N ASP A 40 12.59 -17.59 -3.52
CA ASP A 40 13.02 -17.91 -2.16
C ASP A 40 13.60 -19.33 -2.11
N TYR A 41 14.91 -19.48 -1.83
CA TYR A 41 15.56 -20.79 -1.80
C TYR A 41 14.91 -21.77 -0.82
N ASP A 42 14.61 -21.30 0.40
CA ASP A 42 14.10 -22.16 1.47
C ASP A 42 12.70 -22.68 1.16
N GLU A 43 11.83 -21.82 0.63
CA GLU A 43 10.48 -22.22 0.21
C GLU A 43 10.52 -23.12 -1.04
N MET A 44 11.42 -22.86 -1.99
CA MET A 44 11.63 -23.75 -3.15
C MET A 44 12.11 -25.13 -2.71
N ASN A 45 13.06 -25.21 -1.79
CA ASN A 45 13.56 -26.46 -1.24
C ASN A 45 12.46 -27.24 -0.51
N LYS A 46 11.63 -26.58 0.31
CA LYS A 46 10.48 -27.22 0.97
C LYS A 46 9.46 -27.76 -0.02
N MET A 47 9.18 -27.03 -1.09
CA MET A 47 8.26 -27.45 -2.14
C MET A 47 8.83 -28.64 -2.93
N ALA A 48 10.11 -28.60 -3.31
CA ALA A 48 10.79 -29.69 -4.00
C ALA A 48 10.81 -30.99 -3.18
N LYS A 49 11.00 -30.90 -1.85
CA LYS A 49 10.91 -32.07 -0.94
C LYS A 49 9.53 -32.74 -0.91
N GLN A 50 8.48 -32.05 -1.36
CA GLN A 50 7.12 -32.60 -1.49
C GLN A 50 6.78 -33.00 -2.94
N SER A 51 7.72 -32.80 -3.88
CA SER A 51 7.57 -33.09 -5.29
C SER A 51 8.29 -34.39 -5.66
N GLU A 52 7.88 -35.01 -6.76
CA GLU A 52 8.63 -36.10 -7.40
C GLU A 52 9.94 -35.62 -8.06
N LYS A 53 10.05 -34.30 -8.30
CA LYS A 53 11.21 -33.66 -8.92
C LYS A 53 12.08 -33.01 -7.86
N ASP A 54 13.39 -33.13 -8.03
CA ASP A 54 14.35 -32.50 -7.13
C ASP A 54 14.40 -30.97 -7.30
N LEU A 55 15.09 -30.31 -6.37
CA LEU A 55 15.22 -28.86 -6.39
C LEU A 55 15.93 -28.35 -7.66
N LYS A 56 16.89 -29.12 -8.19
CA LYS A 56 17.67 -28.72 -9.36
C LYS A 56 16.78 -28.61 -10.58
N TRP A 57 15.95 -29.63 -10.81
CA TRP A 57 14.96 -29.65 -11.88
C TRP A 57 14.00 -28.46 -11.79
N TRP A 58 13.49 -28.16 -10.58
CA TRP A 58 12.60 -27.01 -10.39
C TRP A 58 13.28 -25.68 -10.72
N LEU A 59 14.51 -25.47 -10.27
CA LEU A 59 15.26 -24.25 -10.52
C LEU A 59 15.57 -24.07 -12.02
N GLU A 60 15.97 -25.13 -12.73
CA GLU A 60 16.15 -25.11 -14.19
C GLU A 60 14.85 -24.77 -14.92
N LYS A 61 13.72 -25.30 -14.44
CA LYS A 61 12.40 -25.01 -15.01
C LYS A 61 11.95 -23.57 -14.76
N PHE A 62 12.20 -23.01 -13.58
CA PHE A 62 11.96 -21.58 -13.35
C PHE A 62 12.90 -20.70 -14.20
N LYS A 63 14.12 -21.14 -14.47
CA LYS A 63 15.02 -20.44 -15.39
C LYS A 63 14.44 -20.37 -16.80
N GLU A 64 13.84 -21.45 -17.29
CA GLU A 64 13.11 -21.48 -18.57
C GLU A 64 11.91 -20.51 -18.57
N MET A 65 11.30 -20.24 -17.41
CA MET A 65 10.22 -19.24 -17.23
C MET A 65 10.73 -17.79 -17.03
N ASN A 66 11.95 -17.48 -17.48
CA ASN A 66 12.57 -16.16 -17.37
C ASN A 66 12.79 -15.63 -15.94
N VAL A 67 12.86 -16.51 -14.94
CA VAL A 67 13.26 -16.13 -13.58
C VAL A 67 14.74 -15.76 -13.55
N TYR A 68 15.09 -14.67 -12.88
CA TYR A 68 16.46 -14.15 -12.88
C TYR A 68 17.39 -14.86 -11.90
N GLY A 69 16.91 -15.12 -10.68
CA GLY A 69 17.78 -15.61 -9.63
C GLY A 69 17.05 -16.17 -8.42
N VAL A 70 17.85 -16.67 -7.48
CA VAL A 70 17.41 -17.25 -6.22
C VAL A 70 18.02 -16.44 -5.08
N ALA A 71 17.16 -15.95 -4.21
CA ALA A 71 17.56 -15.29 -2.99
C ALA A 71 17.88 -16.30 -1.89
N ILE A 72 19.06 -16.16 -1.30
CA ILE A 72 19.54 -16.99 -0.20
C ILE A 72 19.83 -16.12 1.01
N ASN A 73 19.48 -16.60 2.19
CA ASN A 73 19.91 -15.98 3.44
C ASN A 73 21.30 -16.50 3.82
N GLU A 74 22.01 -15.76 4.65
CA GLU A 74 23.20 -16.29 5.32
C GLU A 74 22.80 -17.43 6.27
N GLU A 75 23.70 -18.39 6.45
CA GLU A 75 23.53 -19.40 7.48
C GLU A 75 23.55 -18.77 8.87
N SER A 76 22.70 -19.30 9.73
CA SER A 76 22.63 -18.98 11.15
C SER A 76 22.58 -20.29 11.92
N ILE A 77 22.84 -20.24 13.23
CA ILE A 77 22.71 -21.43 14.08
C ILE A 77 21.30 -22.02 13.94
N ASN A 78 20.26 -21.17 13.95
CA ASN A 78 18.88 -21.61 13.80
C ASN A 78 18.56 -22.19 12.41
N SER A 79 19.14 -21.67 11.31
CA SER A 79 18.92 -22.28 9.99
C SER A 79 19.58 -23.66 9.92
N MET A 80 20.81 -23.78 10.42
CA MET A 80 21.55 -25.03 10.46
C MET A 80 20.83 -26.10 11.30
N ILE A 81 20.29 -25.74 12.47
CA ILE A 81 19.49 -26.66 13.31
C ILE A 81 18.21 -27.09 12.56
N LYS A 82 17.51 -26.16 11.90
CA LYS A 82 16.30 -26.48 11.11
C LYS A 82 16.57 -27.40 9.93
N GLU A 83 17.78 -27.37 9.39
CA GLU A 83 18.24 -28.28 8.33
C GLU A 83 18.60 -29.67 8.85
N GLY A 84 18.56 -29.88 10.16
CA GLY A 84 18.90 -31.15 10.79
C GLY A 84 20.41 -31.35 10.96
N LYS A 85 21.23 -30.29 10.86
CA LYS A 85 22.65 -30.38 11.22
C LYS A 85 22.75 -30.71 12.72
N ASN A 86 23.68 -31.58 13.10
CA ASN A 86 23.85 -32.03 14.49
C ASN A 86 24.43 -30.91 15.38
N ILE A 87 23.61 -29.93 15.69
CA ILE A 87 23.94 -28.75 16.50
C ILE A 87 22.84 -28.60 17.54
N LYS A 88 23.24 -28.38 18.80
CA LYS A 88 22.33 -28.01 19.88
C LYS A 88 22.77 -26.67 20.43
N ALA A 89 21.83 -25.76 20.62
CA ALA A 89 22.09 -24.45 21.16
C ALA A 89 21.04 -24.13 22.23
N GLU A 90 21.48 -23.68 23.38
CA GLU A 90 20.63 -23.39 24.53
C GLU A 90 21.20 -22.21 25.33
N MET A 91 20.33 -21.40 25.93
CA MET A 91 20.79 -20.32 26.82
C MET A 91 21.21 -20.89 28.17
N ILE A 92 22.22 -20.29 28.79
CA ILE A 92 22.75 -20.69 30.09
C ILE A 92 21.64 -20.74 31.15
N GLY A 93 20.73 -19.76 31.17
CA GLY A 93 19.58 -19.75 32.07
C GLY A 93 18.72 -21.01 32.00
N ASN A 94 18.57 -21.62 30.83
CA ASN A 94 17.81 -22.86 30.67
C ASN A 94 18.64 -24.11 31.04
N ILE A 95 19.97 -24.02 30.95
CA ILE A 95 20.88 -25.09 31.33
C ILE A 95 20.96 -25.20 32.85
N ILE A 96 21.16 -24.08 33.54
CA ILE A 96 21.31 -24.04 35.00
C ILE A 96 20.02 -24.41 35.76
N GLU A 97 18.85 -24.31 35.11
CA GLU A 97 17.58 -24.78 35.65
C GLU A 97 17.47 -26.32 35.72
N LYS A 98 18.35 -27.06 35.04
CA LYS A 98 18.29 -28.53 34.98
C LYS A 98 19.06 -29.16 36.14
N GLU A 99 18.53 -30.24 36.71
CA GLU A 99 19.25 -31.03 37.70
C GLU A 99 20.53 -31.63 37.12
N ASN A 100 21.60 -31.62 37.94
CA ASN A 100 22.93 -32.15 37.62
C ASN A 100 23.44 -31.68 36.24
N TRP A 101 23.26 -30.40 35.92
CA TRP A 101 23.71 -29.84 34.65
C TRP A 101 25.24 -29.72 34.59
N GLU A 102 25.89 -29.47 35.73
CA GLU A 102 27.35 -29.31 35.85
C GLU A 102 28.11 -30.58 35.41
N GLU A 103 27.59 -31.77 35.76
CA GLU A 103 28.20 -33.07 35.39
C GLU A 103 28.26 -33.33 33.87
N LYS A 104 27.56 -32.53 33.06
CA LYS A 104 27.42 -32.73 31.60
C LYS A 104 28.43 -31.94 30.76
N TYR A 105 29.23 -31.08 31.38
CA TYR A 105 30.11 -30.14 30.70
C TYR A 105 31.53 -30.13 31.30
N PRO A 106 32.56 -29.83 30.50
CA PRO A 106 33.94 -29.83 30.98
C PRO A 106 34.23 -28.69 31.97
N ASP A 107 35.14 -28.91 32.91
CA ASP A 107 35.51 -27.95 33.97
C ASP A 107 35.91 -26.57 33.43
N SER A 108 36.60 -26.53 32.29
CA SER A 108 37.00 -25.28 31.65
C SER A 108 35.82 -24.41 31.19
N LEU A 109 34.71 -25.05 30.81
CA LEU A 109 33.47 -24.38 30.42
C LEU A 109 32.67 -23.95 31.65
N LEU A 110 32.62 -24.80 32.68
CA LEU A 110 31.97 -24.47 33.97
C LEU A 110 32.61 -23.24 34.60
N ALA A 111 33.95 -23.18 34.62
CA ALA A 111 34.67 -22.00 35.11
C ALA A 111 34.36 -20.72 34.32
N LEU A 112 34.03 -20.83 33.02
CA LEU A 112 33.58 -19.67 32.23
C LEU A 112 32.15 -19.26 32.61
N ILE A 113 31.24 -20.23 32.74
CA ILE A 113 29.84 -20.00 33.12
C ILE A 113 29.79 -19.28 34.47
N ASP A 114 30.51 -19.78 35.47
CA ASP A 114 30.55 -19.17 36.82
C ASP A 114 31.19 -17.79 36.82
N LYS A 115 32.22 -17.59 36.00
CA LYS A 115 32.90 -16.29 35.91
C LYS A 115 32.02 -15.22 35.28
N ARG A 116 31.22 -15.60 34.28
CA ARG A 116 30.35 -14.66 33.55
C ARG A 116 29.04 -14.40 34.28
N ASP A 117 28.46 -15.43 34.90
CA ASP A 117 27.21 -15.36 35.66
C ASP A 117 26.09 -14.62 34.90
N ASP A 118 25.93 -14.96 33.61
CA ASP A 118 24.90 -14.38 32.75
C ASP A 118 23.99 -15.46 32.17
N ILE A 119 22.72 -15.43 32.61
CA ILE A 119 21.69 -16.37 32.18
C ILE A 119 21.28 -16.19 30.71
N TYR A 120 21.64 -15.07 30.08
CA TYR A 120 21.31 -14.77 28.68
C TYR A 120 22.35 -15.27 27.69
N ASP A 121 23.55 -15.64 28.18
CA ASP A 121 24.60 -16.24 27.37
C ASP A 121 24.12 -17.56 26.73
N VAL A 122 24.76 -17.97 25.64
CA VAL A 122 24.37 -19.14 24.85
C VAL A 122 25.49 -20.14 24.82
N LEU A 123 25.17 -21.39 25.12
CA LEU A 123 26.03 -22.53 24.86
C LEU A 123 25.55 -23.30 23.64
N LEU A 124 26.47 -23.48 22.70
CA LEU A 124 26.30 -24.32 21.53
C LEU A 124 27.23 -25.52 21.64
N HIS A 125 26.72 -26.70 21.29
CA HIS A 125 27.54 -27.89 21.19
C HIS A 125 27.19 -28.76 19.99
N THR A 126 28.19 -29.42 19.43
CA THR A 126 28.09 -30.29 18.25
C THR A 126 29.13 -31.40 18.32
N ASP A 127 28.80 -32.55 17.77
CA ASP A 127 29.74 -33.67 17.61
C ASP A 127 30.36 -33.68 16.19
N SER A 128 30.05 -32.67 15.36
CA SER A 128 30.53 -32.55 13.99
C SER A 128 31.60 -31.46 13.88
N GLU A 129 32.84 -31.88 13.59
CA GLU A 129 33.96 -30.96 13.39
C GLU A 129 33.72 -29.98 12.24
N ALA A 130 33.06 -30.43 11.16
CA ALA A 130 32.71 -29.58 10.02
C ALA A 130 31.75 -28.44 10.42
N ASN A 131 30.69 -28.76 11.16
CA ASN A 131 29.75 -27.75 11.65
C ASN A 131 30.41 -26.78 12.64
N TYR A 132 31.23 -27.31 13.56
CA TYR A 132 32.00 -26.50 14.49
C TYR A 132 32.92 -25.52 13.76
N ASN A 133 33.69 -26.01 12.78
CA ASN A 133 34.63 -25.18 12.01
C ASN A 133 33.90 -24.10 11.22
N PHE A 134 32.78 -24.42 10.56
CA PHE A 134 31.97 -23.44 9.85
C PHE A 134 31.45 -22.33 10.77
N ILE A 135 30.88 -22.68 11.93
CA ILE A 135 30.35 -21.70 12.89
C ILE A 135 31.50 -20.85 13.45
N LYS A 136 32.61 -21.49 13.86
CA LYS A 136 33.77 -20.81 14.41
C LYS A 136 34.40 -19.84 13.41
N GLU A 137 34.54 -20.24 12.15
CA GLU A 137 35.04 -19.39 11.08
C GLU A 137 34.11 -18.21 10.85
N GLY A 138 32.81 -18.46 10.69
CA GLY A 138 31.81 -17.40 10.52
C GLY A 138 31.84 -16.37 11.64
N LEU A 139 31.91 -16.83 12.90
CA LEU A 139 32.02 -15.95 14.06
C LEU A 139 33.34 -15.17 14.08
N THR A 140 34.47 -15.83 13.81
CA THR A 140 35.81 -15.23 13.85
C THR A 140 36.02 -14.19 12.77
N THR A 141 35.48 -14.42 11.57
CA THR A 141 35.65 -13.52 10.42
C THR A 141 34.76 -12.29 10.53
N ARG A 142 33.58 -12.41 11.16
CA ARG A 142 32.56 -11.34 11.17
C ARG A 142 32.50 -10.56 12.48
N TYR A 143 32.68 -11.22 13.61
CA TYR A 143 32.42 -10.63 14.93
C TYR A 143 33.72 -10.47 15.74
N GLY A 144 33.59 -9.78 16.87
CA GLY A 144 34.67 -9.59 17.83
C GLY A 144 35.00 -10.88 18.58
N LYS A 145 36.28 -11.18 18.76
CA LYS A 145 36.75 -12.40 19.46
C LYS A 145 36.40 -12.39 20.95
N GLU A 146 36.08 -11.22 21.50
CA GLU A 146 35.66 -11.01 22.88
C GLU A 146 34.22 -11.44 23.16
N LYS A 147 33.42 -11.74 22.12
CA LYS A 147 32.00 -12.08 22.24
C LYS A 147 31.72 -13.58 22.22
N PHE A 148 32.72 -14.41 21.95
CA PHE A 148 32.54 -15.86 21.93
C PHE A 148 33.83 -16.59 22.32
N TRP A 149 33.66 -17.78 22.90
CA TRP A 149 34.74 -18.65 23.34
C TRP A 149 34.51 -20.05 22.77
N THR A 150 35.60 -20.73 22.41
CA THR A 150 35.50 -22.06 21.81
C THR A 150 36.26 -23.07 22.65
N PHE A 151 35.64 -24.22 22.91
CA PHE A 151 36.22 -25.32 23.67
C PHE A 151 36.14 -26.61 22.85
N LYS A 152 37.10 -27.51 23.05
CA LYS A 152 37.13 -28.85 22.47
C LYS A 152 37.44 -29.82 23.58
N ASP A 153 36.59 -30.83 23.73
CA ASP A 153 36.73 -31.87 24.75
C ASP A 153 36.36 -33.21 24.10
N ASP A 154 37.34 -34.10 23.97
CA ASP A 154 37.26 -35.34 23.19
C ASP A 154 36.65 -35.15 21.77
N GLU A 155 35.53 -35.82 21.49
CA GLU A 155 34.75 -35.74 20.24
C GLU A 155 33.64 -34.67 20.29
N LYS A 156 33.58 -33.84 21.33
CA LYS A 156 32.59 -32.78 21.49
C LYS A 156 33.20 -31.40 21.33
N TYR A 157 32.48 -30.55 20.60
CA TYR A 157 32.89 -29.20 20.30
C TYR A 157 31.88 -28.21 20.88
N TYR A 158 32.37 -27.22 21.63
CA TYR A 158 31.54 -26.23 22.30
C TYR A 158 31.88 -24.81 21.85
N ILE A 159 30.85 -23.98 21.68
CA ILE A 159 30.97 -22.55 21.43
C ILE A 159 30.08 -21.84 22.43
N TYR A 160 30.69 -21.04 23.29
CA TYR A 160 30.01 -20.15 24.23
C TYR A 160 29.90 -18.77 23.60
N MET A 161 28.73 -18.14 23.64
CA MET A 161 28.48 -16.83 23.06
C MET A 161 27.88 -15.88 24.11
N ASP A 162 28.36 -14.64 24.11
CA ASP A 162 27.81 -13.53 24.89
C ASP A 162 26.31 -13.35 24.58
N GLY A 163 25.50 -13.00 25.55
CA GLY A 163 24.08 -12.80 25.35
C GLY A 163 23.58 -11.66 26.22
N ARG A 164 22.49 -11.02 25.79
CA ARG A 164 21.90 -9.90 26.54
C ARG A 164 20.40 -10.02 26.69
N VAL A 165 19.89 -9.36 27.72
CA VAL A 165 18.46 -9.33 28.05
C VAL A 165 17.58 -8.77 26.91
N ASP A 166 18.07 -7.84 26.10
CA ASP A 166 17.33 -7.26 24.96
C ASP A 166 17.32 -8.16 23.71
N GLU A 167 18.15 -9.20 23.73
CA GLU A 167 18.24 -10.25 22.71
C GLU A 167 17.40 -11.48 23.08
N ALA A 168 17.09 -11.64 24.37
CA ALA A 168 16.30 -12.74 24.91
C ALA A 168 14.85 -12.74 24.38
N LEU A 169 14.35 -13.94 24.11
CA LEU A 169 13.01 -14.23 23.64
C LEU A 169 12.29 -15.07 24.69
N TYR A 170 11.10 -14.62 25.09
CA TYR A 170 10.30 -15.26 26.14
C TYR A 170 8.97 -15.78 25.55
N THR A 171 8.48 -16.91 26.06
CA THR A 171 7.10 -17.35 25.82
C THR A 171 6.13 -16.63 26.76
N LYS A 172 4.86 -16.49 26.36
CA LYS A 172 3.84 -15.73 27.12
C LYS A 172 2.99 -16.58 28.06
N ASP A 173 3.20 -17.88 28.12
CA ASP A 173 2.11 -18.82 28.44
C ASP A 173 2.15 -19.45 29.84
N ILE A 174 2.96 -18.97 30.79
CA ILE A 174 2.90 -19.49 32.17
C ILE A 174 2.00 -18.59 33.01
N GLU A 175 0.72 -18.93 33.05
CA GLU A 175 -0.24 -18.40 34.01
C GLU A 175 -0.23 -19.26 35.27
N LEU A 176 0.24 -18.70 36.39
CA LEU A 176 0.00 -19.28 37.71
C LEU A 176 -1.43 -18.92 38.09
N VAL A 177 -2.27 -19.94 38.25
CA VAL A 177 -3.65 -19.79 38.69
C VAL A 177 -3.78 -20.22 40.15
N ASP A 178 -4.73 -19.65 40.88
CA ASP A 178 -5.09 -20.11 42.22
C ASP A 178 -5.96 -21.38 42.16
N TYR A 179 -6.40 -21.86 43.33
CA TYR A 179 -7.25 -23.06 43.42
C TYR A 179 -8.64 -22.88 42.75
N GLU A 180 -9.05 -21.65 42.44
CA GLU A 180 -10.29 -21.32 41.72
C GLU A 180 -10.05 -21.06 40.23
N GLU A 181 -8.88 -21.44 39.71
CA GLU A 181 -8.45 -21.20 38.33
C GLU A 181 -8.35 -19.70 37.96
N LYS A 182 -8.29 -18.80 38.94
CA LYS A 182 -8.07 -17.37 38.67
C LYS A 182 -6.58 -17.10 38.49
N VAL A 183 -6.24 -16.37 37.44
CA VAL A 183 -4.87 -15.95 37.15
C VAL A 183 -4.31 -15.12 38.29
N PHE A 184 -3.38 -15.71 39.04
CA PHE A 184 -2.65 -15.09 40.14
C PHE A 184 -1.40 -14.35 39.63
N LYS A 185 -0.66 -14.94 38.67
CA LYS A 185 0.56 -14.33 38.12
C LYS A 185 0.88 -14.85 36.72
N GLN A 186 1.07 -13.94 35.77
CA GLN A 186 1.67 -14.28 34.47
C GLN A 186 3.20 -14.13 34.56
N LYS A 187 3.95 -15.20 34.25
CA LYS A 187 5.42 -15.19 34.20
C LYS A 187 5.89 -15.63 32.81
N GLY A 188 6.71 -14.82 32.15
CA GLY A 188 7.35 -15.23 30.90
C GLY A 188 8.48 -16.24 31.17
N LYS A 189 8.57 -17.32 30.40
CA LYS A 189 9.70 -18.25 30.45
C LYS A 189 10.72 -17.88 29.39
N LEU A 190 11.99 -17.82 29.79
CA LEU A 190 13.12 -17.61 28.89
C LEU A 190 13.18 -18.79 27.89
N TYR A 191 13.14 -18.52 26.59
CA TYR A 191 12.96 -19.55 25.56
C TYR A 191 14.12 -19.63 24.58
N SER A 192 14.46 -18.52 23.93
CA SER A 192 15.53 -18.46 22.91
C SER A 192 16.19 -17.09 22.94
N THR A 193 17.21 -16.84 22.10
CA THR A 193 17.76 -15.51 21.87
C THR A 193 17.80 -15.18 20.37
N LYS A 194 17.85 -13.90 20.02
CA LYS A 194 18.06 -13.40 18.66
C LYS A 194 19.46 -13.75 18.13
N VAL A 195 20.46 -13.92 19.00
CA VAL A 195 21.85 -14.28 18.69
C VAL A 195 21.93 -15.53 17.81
N LEU A 196 21.04 -16.51 18.02
CA LEU A 196 20.98 -17.73 17.21
C LEU A 196 20.59 -17.51 15.74
N ASN A 197 20.09 -16.31 15.39
CA ASN A 197 19.74 -15.93 14.03
C ASN A 197 20.80 -15.03 13.38
N MET A 198 21.99 -14.85 13.97
CA MET A 198 23.04 -14.04 13.34
C MET A 198 23.62 -14.73 12.10
N GLY A 199 24.06 -13.92 11.12
CA GLY A 199 24.68 -14.40 9.89
C GLY A 199 26.11 -14.88 10.09
N LEU A 200 26.35 -16.16 9.84
CA LEU A 200 27.66 -16.82 9.87
C LEU A 200 28.35 -16.79 8.50
N GLY A 201 27.58 -16.59 7.44
CA GLY A 201 28.04 -16.48 6.06
C GLY A 201 27.25 -17.35 5.11
N LEU A 202 27.56 -17.25 3.81
CA LEU A 202 26.88 -18.03 2.79
C LEU A 202 27.43 -19.46 2.69
N ASP A 203 26.52 -20.42 2.52
CA ASP A 203 26.87 -21.81 2.23
C ASP A 203 27.32 -21.94 0.76
N LYS A 204 28.59 -22.30 0.56
CA LYS A 204 29.21 -22.40 -0.76
C LYS A 204 28.56 -23.50 -1.61
N ASP A 205 28.17 -24.61 -1.01
CA ASP A 205 27.54 -25.71 -1.74
C ASP A 205 26.18 -25.27 -2.31
N LYS A 206 25.42 -24.47 -1.55
CA LYS A 206 24.17 -23.88 -2.03
C LYS A 206 24.39 -22.89 -3.17
N ILE A 207 25.45 -22.08 -3.08
CA ILE A 207 25.81 -21.12 -4.14
C ILE A 207 26.15 -21.86 -5.44
N ASP A 208 27.05 -22.83 -5.37
CA ASP A 208 27.52 -23.58 -6.53
C ASP A 208 26.37 -24.39 -7.14
N PHE A 209 25.50 -24.96 -6.29
CA PHE A 209 24.26 -25.60 -6.71
C PHE A 209 23.35 -24.66 -7.50
N ILE A 210 23.06 -23.46 -7.00
CA ILE A 210 22.21 -22.49 -7.72
C ILE A 210 22.88 -22.06 -9.02
N LYS A 211 24.19 -21.75 -9.00
CA LYS A 211 24.94 -21.35 -10.21
C LYS A 211 24.88 -22.43 -11.29
N SER A 212 24.88 -23.71 -10.91
CA SER A 212 24.78 -24.83 -11.85
C SER A 212 23.48 -24.87 -12.66
N THR A 213 22.42 -24.20 -12.18
CA THR A 213 21.11 -24.11 -12.86
C THR A 213 21.01 -22.91 -13.82
N GLY A 214 22.04 -22.06 -13.90
CA GLY A 214 22.04 -20.84 -14.70
C GLY A 214 21.27 -19.65 -14.09
N LEU A 215 20.75 -19.81 -12.87
CA LEU A 215 20.18 -18.72 -12.07
C LEU A 215 21.27 -17.93 -11.36
N LYS A 216 21.01 -16.64 -11.14
CA LYS A 216 21.89 -15.80 -10.32
C LYS A 216 21.60 -16.00 -8.83
N VAL A 217 22.65 -15.99 -8.03
CA VAL A 217 22.53 -15.99 -6.57
C VAL A 217 22.30 -14.56 -6.10
N ILE A 218 21.35 -14.37 -5.18
CA ILE A 218 21.05 -13.06 -4.59
C ILE A 218 21.18 -13.18 -3.07
N PRO A 219 22.37 -12.90 -2.52
CA PRO A 219 22.57 -12.92 -1.08
C PRO A 219 21.70 -11.90 -0.36
N ARG A 220 21.12 -12.32 0.76
CA ARG A 220 20.34 -11.46 1.66
C ARG A 220 21.13 -11.25 2.94
N PRO A 221 21.86 -10.13 3.07
CA PRO A 221 22.70 -9.90 4.24
C PRO A 221 21.83 -9.79 5.49
N MET A 222 22.33 -10.33 6.58
CA MET A 222 21.72 -10.26 7.90
C MET A 222 22.66 -9.51 8.84
N TYR A 223 22.17 -8.41 9.39
CA TYR A 223 22.97 -7.55 10.26
C TYR A 223 22.26 -7.35 11.60
N TYR A 224 23.06 -7.31 12.67
CA TYR A 224 22.58 -7.16 14.02
C TYR A 224 23.44 -6.14 14.76
N GLU A 225 22.90 -4.94 15.03
CA GLU A 225 23.60 -3.75 15.55
C GLU A 225 24.44 -4.03 16.80
N ILE A 226 23.97 -4.88 17.72
CA ILE A 226 24.67 -5.17 18.98
C ILE A 226 25.97 -5.96 18.75
N TRP A 227 25.95 -6.85 17.77
CA TRP A 227 27.07 -7.73 17.45
C TRP A 227 27.96 -7.20 16.35
N GLY A 228 27.33 -6.57 15.36
CA GLY A 228 27.92 -6.08 14.14
C GLY A 228 28.77 -4.83 14.34
N ASN A 229 29.82 -4.73 13.52
CA ASN A 229 30.68 -3.57 13.42
C ASN A 229 31.21 -3.47 11.97
N GLY A 230 32.16 -2.56 11.72
CA GLY A 230 32.78 -2.41 10.42
C GLY A 230 33.41 -3.71 9.90
N LYS A 231 34.04 -4.51 10.77
CA LYS A 231 34.60 -5.82 10.39
C LYS A 231 33.52 -6.76 9.86
N THR A 232 32.34 -6.78 10.49
CA THR A 232 31.18 -7.54 9.98
C THR A 232 30.81 -7.09 8.58
N VAL A 233 30.61 -5.78 8.36
CA VAL A 233 30.21 -5.22 7.07
C VAL A 233 31.22 -5.57 5.98
N HIS A 234 32.51 -5.31 6.21
CA HIS A 234 33.57 -5.63 5.26
C HIS A 234 33.65 -7.13 4.97
N SER A 235 33.51 -7.98 5.99
CA SER A 235 33.51 -9.43 5.80
C SER A 235 32.34 -9.91 4.91
N ILE A 236 31.14 -9.37 5.10
CA ILE A 236 29.98 -9.72 4.26
C ILE A 236 30.25 -9.33 2.81
N LEU A 237 30.68 -8.08 2.59
CA LEU A 237 30.87 -7.54 1.25
C LEU A 237 32.03 -8.23 0.52
N ASN A 238 33.15 -8.48 1.20
CA ASN A 238 34.28 -9.22 0.63
C ASN A 238 33.90 -10.66 0.26
N GLN A 239 33.10 -11.33 1.10
CA GLN A 239 32.62 -12.68 0.80
C GLN A 239 31.79 -12.69 -0.51
N TYR A 240 31.05 -11.63 -0.82
CA TYR A 240 30.29 -11.56 -2.07
C TYR A 240 31.18 -11.47 -3.31
N GLU A 241 32.30 -10.76 -3.21
CA GLU A 241 33.31 -10.69 -4.28
C GLU A 241 34.05 -12.03 -4.43
N GLU A 242 34.51 -12.61 -3.32
CA GLU A 242 35.24 -13.89 -3.31
C GLU A 242 34.44 -15.05 -3.90
N LEU A 243 33.12 -15.06 -3.64
CA LEU A 243 32.21 -16.08 -4.15
C LEU A 243 31.61 -15.72 -5.51
N ASP A 244 31.94 -14.57 -6.11
CA ASP A 244 31.37 -14.06 -7.36
C ASP A 244 29.82 -14.08 -7.32
N VAL A 245 29.25 -13.45 -6.28
CA VAL A 245 27.81 -13.36 -6.02
C VAL A 245 27.32 -11.94 -5.78
N VAL A 246 28.05 -10.93 -6.26
CA VAL A 246 27.66 -9.52 -6.16
C VAL A 246 26.24 -9.33 -6.74
N PRO A 247 25.24 -9.02 -5.90
CA PRO A 247 23.86 -9.01 -6.35
C PRO A 247 23.51 -7.71 -7.06
N LYS A 248 22.57 -7.76 -8.01
CA LYS A 248 21.97 -6.54 -8.58
C LYS A 248 20.95 -5.89 -7.64
N TYR A 249 20.36 -6.68 -6.75
CA TYR A 249 19.34 -6.25 -5.80
C TYR A 249 19.79 -6.67 -4.41
N MET A 250 19.95 -5.71 -3.51
CA MET A 250 20.23 -6.02 -2.10
C MET A 250 18.91 -6.00 -1.32
N ILE A 251 18.46 -7.19 -0.91
CA ILE A 251 17.27 -7.37 -0.08
C ILE A 251 17.71 -7.80 1.30
N PHE A 252 17.67 -6.88 2.25
CA PHE A 252 18.11 -7.14 3.61
C PHE A 252 17.23 -8.19 4.30
N ALA A 253 17.87 -9.11 5.01
CA ALA A 253 17.22 -10.02 5.94
C ALA A 253 17.25 -9.43 7.35
N GLY A 254 16.21 -9.69 8.15
CA GLY A 254 16.13 -9.19 9.53
C GLY A 254 15.54 -7.77 9.66
N SER A 255 15.72 -7.19 10.85
CA SER A 255 15.09 -5.93 11.28
C SER A 255 15.90 -4.67 10.96
N GLU A 256 17.10 -4.81 10.40
CA GLU A 256 18.08 -3.72 10.23
C GLU A 256 18.79 -3.88 8.89
N VAL A 257 19.19 -2.77 8.27
CA VAL A 257 20.05 -2.81 7.08
C VAL A 257 21.51 -3.03 7.46
N LEU A 258 22.31 -3.53 6.51
CA LEU A 258 23.73 -3.75 6.71
C LEU A 258 24.44 -2.44 7.11
N GLY A 259 25.24 -2.52 8.17
CA GLY A 259 26.02 -1.38 8.69
C GLY A 259 25.24 -0.36 9.51
N TYR A 260 23.96 -0.60 9.82
CA TYR A 260 23.21 0.29 10.70
C TYR A 260 23.85 0.35 12.11
N LYS A 261 24.11 1.51 12.72
CA LYS A 261 23.97 2.86 12.17
C LYS A 261 25.28 3.43 11.60
N GLU A 262 26.42 3.09 12.19
CA GLU A 262 27.69 3.80 11.97
C GLU A 262 28.37 3.47 10.63
N TYR A 263 28.13 2.29 10.08
CA TYR A 263 28.83 1.74 8.90
C TYR A 263 27.96 1.71 7.64
N MET A 264 26.84 2.43 7.62
CA MET A 264 25.95 2.47 6.45
C MET A 264 26.59 3.15 5.25
N ASP A 265 27.51 4.10 5.47
CA ASP A 265 28.22 4.78 4.39
C ASP A 265 29.11 3.82 3.57
N GLU A 266 29.71 2.83 4.23
CA GLU A 266 30.48 1.77 3.57
C GLU A 266 29.57 0.88 2.71
N THR A 267 28.42 0.49 3.25
CA THR A 267 27.40 -0.28 2.52
C THR A 267 26.91 0.50 1.30
N ALA A 268 26.56 1.78 1.48
CA ALA A 268 26.10 2.63 0.38
C ALA A 268 27.18 2.83 -0.70
N LYS A 269 28.45 3.00 -0.30
CA LYS A 269 29.57 3.12 -1.23
C LYS A 269 29.74 1.86 -2.07
N TYR A 270 29.79 0.69 -1.44
CA TYR A 270 29.90 -0.60 -2.11
C TYR A 270 28.74 -0.82 -3.10
N MET A 271 27.50 -0.52 -2.68
CA MET A 271 26.33 -0.65 -3.53
C MET A 271 26.39 0.28 -4.76
N LYS A 272 26.86 1.52 -4.61
CA LYS A 272 27.02 2.46 -5.74
C LYS A 272 28.07 1.99 -6.74
N GLU A 273 29.24 1.58 -6.24
CA GLU A 273 30.36 1.11 -7.08
C GLU A 273 29.93 -0.11 -7.93
N ASN A 274 29.11 -0.99 -7.35
CA ASN A 274 28.60 -2.19 -8.00
C ASN A 274 27.23 -2.04 -8.69
N ASN A 275 26.66 -0.82 -8.76
CA ASN A 275 25.33 -0.55 -9.34
C ASN A 275 24.21 -1.43 -8.76
N ILE A 276 24.23 -1.65 -7.44
CA ILE A 276 23.27 -2.46 -6.71
C ILE A 276 22.07 -1.61 -6.29
N LEU A 277 20.86 -2.08 -6.59
CA LEU A 277 19.63 -1.43 -6.16
C LEU A 277 19.21 -1.90 -4.76
N VAL A 278 18.73 -0.98 -3.94
CA VAL A 278 18.09 -1.32 -2.66
C VAL A 278 16.72 -1.92 -2.92
N GLY A 279 16.48 -3.14 -2.44
CA GLY A 279 15.17 -3.80 -2.52
C GLY A 279 14.31 -3.50 -1.29
N MET A 280 13.23 -2.72 -1.46
CA MET A 280 12.29 -2.40 -0.39
C MET A 280 11.07 -3.33 -0.43
N ILE A 281 10.96 -4.26 0.52
CA ILE A 281 9.83 -5.22 0.58
C ILE A 281 8.56 -4.54 1.08
N GLU A 282 7.50 -4.59 0.29
CA GLU A 282 6.14 -4.14 0.66
C GLU A 282 5.64 -4.94 1.88
N SER A 283 5.01 -4.26 2.85
CA SER A 283 4.51 -4.95 4.06
C SER A 283 3.39 -5.96 3.80
N GLY A 284 3.07 -6.81 4.79
CA GLY A 284 2.00 -7.81 4.71
C GLY A 284 0.61 -7.24 4.40
N VAL A 285 0.35 -6.01 4.84
CA VAL A 285 -0.89 -5.26 4.57
C VAL A 285 -0.85 -4.49 3.25
N GLN A 286 0.18 -4.71 2.42
CA GLN A 286 0.36 -4.12 1.09
C GLN A 286 0.38 -2.58 1.13
N ARG A 287 1.08 -2.03 2.12
CA ARG A 287 1.29 -0.59 2.35
C ARG A 287 2.66 -0.33 2.94
N GLU A 288 3.30 0.76 2.52
CA GLU A 288 4.66 1.10 2.96
C GLU A 288 5.59 -0.14 2.79
N HIS A 289 6.60 -0.25 3.64
CA HIS A 289 7.58 -1.33 3.60
C HIS A 289 7.64 -2.07 4.93
N ILE A 290 8.25 -3.26 4.94
CA ILE A 290 8.67 -3.90 6.19
C ILE A 290 9.56 -2.91 6.95
N LYS A 291 9.27 -2.72 8.24
CA LYS A 291 10.05 -1.81 9.07
C LYS A 291 11.43 -2.41 9.29
N GLN A 292 12.43 -1.78 8.68
CA GLN A 292 13.85 -2.09 8.86
C GLN A 292 14.58 -0.82 9.28
N LYS A 293 15.34 -0.87 10.38
CA LYS A 293 16.14 0.28 10.82
C LYS A 293 17.16 0.64 9.74
N GLY A 294 17.32 1.94 9.47
CA GLY A 294 18.26 2.45 8.47
C GLY A 294 17.81 2.36 7.01
N LEU A 295 16.69 1.69 6.69
CA LEU A 295 16.27 1.49 5.28
C LEU A 295 16.10 2.81 4.52
N TYR A 296 15.32 3.76 5.05
CA TYR A 296 15.10 5.03 4.35
C TYR A 296 16.36 5.91 4.30
N GLU A 297 17.22 5.84 5.32
CA GLU A 297 18.50 6.55 5.32
C GLU A 297 19.44 6.01 4.25
N LEU A 298 19.51 4.68 4.10
CA LEU A 298 20.26 4.03 3.03
C LEU A 298 19.72 4.39 1.66
N VAL A 299 18.40 4.41 1.48
CA VAL A 299 17.74 4.82 0.22
C VAL A 299 18.10 6.25 -0.17
N GLU A 300 18.10 7.18 0.79
CA GLU A 300 18.53 8.56 0.56
C GLU A 300 20.02 8.65 0.22
N LYS A 301 20.88 7.90 0.92
CA LYS A 301 22.32 7.80 0.60
C LYS A 301 22.55 7.21 -0.80
N MET A 302 21.69 6.31 -1.26
CA MET A 302 21.73 5.68 -2.59
C MET A 302 21.14 6.55 -3.70
N ASN A 303 20.84 7.83 -3.45
CA ASN A 303 20.20 8.73 -4.44
C ASN A 303 18.90 8.13 -5.02
N TYR A 304 18.16 7.38 -4.20
CA TYR A 304 16.94 6.68 -4.61
C TYR A 304 17.13 5.60 -5.69
N ASP A 305 18.34 5.05 -5.87
CA ASP A 305 18.59 3.85 -6.67
C ASP A 305 18.00 2.60 -5.99
N VAL A 306 16.69 2.45 -6.14
CA VAL A 306 15.90 1.44 -5.43
C VAL A 306 14.92 0.74 -6.35
N THR A 307 14.51 -0.45 -5.92
CA THR A 307 13.36 -1.16 -6.46
C THR A 307 12.40 -1.56 -5.35
N ARG A 308 11.11 -1.50 -5.64
CA ARG A 308 10.08 -1.98 -4.72
C ARG A 308 9.84 -3.46 -4.98
N VAL A 309 9.81 -4.22 -3.88
CA VAL A 309 9.75 -5.68 -3.89
C VAL A 309 8.40 -6.14 -3.36
N PHE A 310 7.73 -7.00 -4.10
CA PHE A 310 6.54 -7.68 -3.62
C PHE A 310 6.87 -9.13 -3.28
N THR A 311 6.67 -9.52 -2.03
CA THR A 311 6.80 -10.91 -1.63
C THR A 311 5.44 -11.62 -1.71
N VAL A 312 5.45 -12.86 -2.22
CA VAL A 312 4.27 -13.73 -2.18
C VAL A 312 4.06 -14.18 -0.73
N TRP A 313 3.34 -13.36 0.05
CA TRP A 313 3.06 -13.63 1.46
C TRP A 313 2.37 -14.99 1.68
N PRO A 314 2.50 -15.62 2.86
CA PRO A 314 1.88 -16.93 3.13
C PRO A 314 0.38 -17.00 2.80
N TYR A 315 -0.38 -15.97 3.20
CA TYR A 315 -1.81 -15.88 2.89
C TYR A 315 -2.14 -15.74 1.39
N ILE A 316 -1.14 -15.41 0.56
CA ILE A 316 -1.25 -15.36 -0.91
C ILE A 316 -0.83 -16.70 -1.49
N GLN A 317 0.22 -17.35 -0.96
CA GLN A 317 0.61 -18.71 -1.38
C GLN A 317 -0.59 -19.67 -1.30
N GLU A 318 -1.42 -19.51 -0.26
CA GLU A 318 -2.63 -20.30 0.00
C GLU A 318 -3.85 -19.93 -0.88
N ARG A 319 -3.72 -19.01 -1.83
CA ARG A 319 -4.81 -18.62 -2.76
C ARG A 319 -4.84 -19.44 -4.05
N TYR A 320 -4.22 -20.62 -4.04
CA TYR A 320 -4.35 -21.56 -5.15
C TYR A 320 -5.78 -22.13 -5.18
N LYS A 321 -6.43 -22.15 -6.35
CA LYS A 321 -7.84 -22.54 -6.54
C LYS A 321 -8.86 -21.74 -5.73
N TYR A 322 -8.48 -20.55 -5.27
CA TYR A 322 -9.37 -19.66 -4.51
C TYR A 322 -10.54 -19.18 -5.38
N TYR A 323 -11.69 -18.84 -4.79
CA TYR A 323 -12.90 -18.43 -5.53
C TYR A 323 -13.38 -19.41 -6.62
N ASN A 324 -13.11 -20.71 -6.47
CA ASN A 324 -13.41 -21.78 -7.44
C ASN A 324 -12.67 -21.62 -8.79
N TYR A 325 -11.51 -20.98 -8.79
CA TYR A 325 -10.61 -21.03 -9.93
C TYR A 325 -9.99 -22.42 -10.09
N GLU A 326 -9.60 -22.77 -11.31
CA GLU A 326 -8.96 -24.06 -11.62
C GLU A 326 -7.49 -24.10 -11.19
N GLY A 327 -6.80 -22.95 -11.08
CA GLY A 327 -5.38 -22.87 -10.75
C GLY A 327 -4.98 -21.62 -9.95
N ALA A 328 -3.91 -20.95 -10.38
CA ALA A 328 -3.26 -19.86 -9.65
C ALA A 328 -3.77 -18.44 -10.04
N GLU A 329 -4.96 -18.32 -10.62
CA GLU A 329 -5.55 -17.07 -11.14
C GLU A 329 -5.55 -15.93 -10.10
N GLU A 330 -5.95 -16.19 -8.86
CA GLU A 330 -5.98 -15.13 -7.83
C GLU A 330 -4.58 -14.70 -7.40
N ILE A 331 -3.60 -15.60 -7.44
CA ILE A 331 -2.20 -15.28 -7.18
C ILE A 331 -1.66 -14.40 -8.32
N GLU A 332 -1.90 -14.79 -9.57
CA GLU A 332 -1.55 -14.02 -10.75
C GLU A 332 -2.18 -12.62 -10.74
N ASN A 333 -3.48 -12.52 -10.44
CA ASN A 333 -4.16 -11.23 -10.28
C ASN A 333 -3.51 -10.39 -9.18
N THR A 334 -3.03 -11.01 -8.11
CA THR A 334 -2.30 -10.31 -7.04
C THR A 334 -0.94 -9.78 -7.53
N LEU A 335 -0.18 -10.57 -8.28
CA LEU A 335 1.10 -10.17 -8.87
C LEU A 335 0.92 -9.06 -9.91
N ASN A 336 -0.06 -9.20 -10.81
CA ASN A 336 -0.35 -8.19 -11.82
C ASN A 336 -0.74 -6.84 -11.18
N ARG A 337 -1.58 -6.85 -10.13
CA ARG A 337 -1.91 -5.63 -9.36
C ARG A 337 -0.70 -5.01 -8.67
N ALA A 338 0.19 -5.84 -8.12
CA ALA A 338 1.41 -5.36 -7.49
C ALA A 338 2.23 -4.52 -8.48
N ILE A 339 2.38 -5.00 -9.72
CA ILE A 339 3.19 -4.33 -10.73
C ILE A 339 2.47 -3.13 -11.36
N THR A 340 1.24 -3.33 -11.82
CA THR A 340 0.49 -2.35 -12.61
C THR A 340 -0.13 -1.25 -11.74
N GLU A 341 -0.62 -1.58 -10.54
CA GLU A 341 -1.29 -0.62 -9.65
C GLU A 341 -0.41 -0.12 -8.51
N ARG A 342 0.62 -0.87 -8.10
CA ARG A 342 1.51 -0.49 -6.99
C ARG A 342 2.95 -0.21 -7.41
N ASN A 343 3.27 -0.21 -8.69
CA ASN A 343 4.60 0.11 -9.21
C ASN A 343 5.73 -0.78 -8.61
N ILE A 344 5.41 -2.04 -8.35
CA ILE A 344 6.39 -3.07 -7.97
C ILE A 344 7.18 -3.47 -9.22
N ARG A 345 8.49 -3.69 -9.07
CA ARG A 345 9.36 -4.12 -10.18
C ARG A 345 10.18 -5.37 -9.87
N LEU A 346 10.23 -5.79 -8.60
CA LEU A 346 10.84 -7.05 -8.21
C LEU A 346 9.81 -7.93 -7.51
N ILE A 347 9.57 -9.14 -8.00
CA ILE A 347 8.75 -10.13 -7.33
C ILE A 347 9.67 -11.07 -6.57
N TYR A 348 9.53 -11.11 -5.25
CA TYR A 348 10.09 -12.16 -4.42
C TYR A 348 9.10 -13.33 -4.33
N PHE A 349 9.25 -14.25 -5.27
CA PHE A 349 8.34 -15.35 -5.54
C PHE A 349 8.54 -16.50 -4.56
N LYS A 350 7.42 -17.03 -4.08
CA LYS A 350 7.35 -18.23 -3.24
C LYS A 350 6.34 -19.20 -3.86
N PRO A 351 6.60 -20.52 -3.80
CA PRO A 351 5.71 -21.52 -4.38
C PRO A 351 4.30 -21.49 -3.81
N PHE A 352 3.33 -21.99 -4.58
CA PHE A 352 1.94 -22.01 -4.16
C PHE A 352 1.69 -23.10 -3.13
N LYS A 353 0.62 -22.93 -2.35
CA LYS A 353 0.24 -23.82 -1.26
C LYS A 353 -1.24 -24.18 -1.36
N TYR A 354 -1.54 -25.46 -1.18
CA TYR A 354 -2.90 -25.93 -0.90
C TYR A 354 -3.33 -25.60 0.54
N SER A 355 -2.36 -25.59 1.46
CA SER A 355 -2.54 -25.22 2.87
C SER A 355 -1.20 -24.79 3.47
N ALA A 356 -1.20 -24.30 4.71
CA ALA A 356 0.00 -23.81 5.40
C ALA A 356 1.25 -24.73 5.27
N SER A 357 1.05 -26.04 5.19
CA SER A 357 2.14 -27.03 5.11
C SER A 357 2.24 -27.79 3.79
N LYS A 358 1.20 -27.76 2.93
CA LYS A 358 1.15 -28.53 1.68
C LYS A 358 1.38 -27.64 0.47
N TYR A 359 2.46 -27.88 -0.25
CA TYR A 359 2.79 -27.16 -1.48
C TYR A 359 2.06 -27.73 -2.70
N VAL A 360 1.86 -26.87 -3.70
CA VAL A 360 1.47 -27.25 -5.06
C VAL A 360 2.75 -27.66 -5.80
N THR A 361 2.77 -28.86 -6.35
CA THR A 361 3.94 -29.48 -6.99
C THR A 361 3.69 -29.87 -8.43
N GLU A 362 2.54 -29.48 -8.97
CA GLU A 362 2.17 -29.60 -10.38
C GLU A 362 2.90 -28.52 -11.20
N TYR A 363 3.83 -28.93 -12.08
CA TYR A 363 4.60 -28.02 -12.93
C TYR A 363 3.72 -27.13 -13.81
N ASP A 364 2.69 -27.72 -14.43
CA ASP A 364 1.78 -27.02 -15.34
C ASP A 364 1.12 -25.81 -14.66
N ALA A 365 0.83 -25.89 -13.35
CA ALA A 365 0.26 -24.78 -12.60
C ALA A 365 1.19 -23.55 -12.53
N TYR A 366 2.51 -23.76 -12.49
CA TYR A 366 3.49 -22.68 -12.53
C TYR A 366 3.68 -22.19 -13.96
N GLU A 367 3.83 -23.11 -14.92
CA GLU A 367 4.05 -22.77 -16.32
C GLU A 367 2.90 -21.93 -16.90
N ASP A 368 1.65 -22.35 -16.67
CA ASP A 368 0.46 -21.63 -17.11
C ASP A 368 0.38 -20.24 -16.49
N MET A 369 0.66 -20.14 -15.19
CA MET A 369 0.66 -18.85 -14.48
C MET A 369 1.70 -17.90 -15.08
N PHE A 370 2.95 -18.34 -15.26
CA PHE A 370 4.02 -17.50 -15.81
C PHE A 370 3.74 -17.10 -17.27
N LYS A 371 3.24 -18.00 -18.12
CA LYS A 371 2.84 -17.68 -19.50
C LYS A 371 1.72 -16.63 -19.57
N ARG A 372 0.67 -16.78 -18.75
CA ARG A 372 -0.41 -15.79 -18.68
C ARG A 372 0.08 -14.46 -18.11
N PHE A 373 0.92 -14.53 -17.07
CA PHE A 373 1.51 -13.36 -16.43
C PHE A 373 2.34 -12.54 -17.42
N GLU A 374 3.24 -13.17 -18.19
CA GLU A 374 4.02 -12.52 -19.24
C GLU A 374 3.11 -11.89 -20.33
N THR A 375 2.08 -12.62 -20.75
CA THR A 375 1.09 -12.12 -21.72
C THR A 375 0.34 -10.88 -21.21
N ARG A 376 0.08 -10.78 -19.90
CA ARG A 376 -0.59 -9.61 -19.29
C ARG A 376 0.36 -8.43 -19.12
N LEU A 377 1.61 -8.68 -18.78
CA LEU A 377 2.64 -7.65 -18.70
C LEU A 377 2.87 -6.99 -20.07
N SER A 378 2.99 -7.79 -21.13
CA SER A 378 3.20 -7.27 -22.49
C SER A 378 2.03 -6.41 -22.98
N LYS A 379 0.77 -6.80 -22.69
CA LYS A 379 -0.42 -5.96 -22.93
C LYS A 379 -0.36 -4.60 -22.23
N SER A 380 0.38 -4.51 -21.12
CA SER A 380 0.56 -3.28 -20.34
C SER A 380 1.85 -2.51 -20.69
N ASN A 381 2.57 -2.90 -21.76
CA ASN A 381 3.86 -2.33 -22.15
C ASN A 381 4.93 -2.49 -21.04
N LEU A 382 4.88 -3.62 -20.34
CA LEU A 382 5.82 -4.06 -19.33
C LEU A 382 6.47 -5.37 -19.81
N GLU A 383 7.72 -5.59 -19.43
CA GLU A 383 8.50 -6.73 -19.89
C GLU A 383 9.22 -7.38 -18.72
N ILE A 384 9.36 -8.71 -18.77
CA ILE A 384 10.23 -9.42 -17.83
C ILE A 384 11.67 -9.12 -18.24
N GLY A 385 12.46 -8.57 -17.32
CA GLY A 385 13.82 -8.15 -17.61
C GLY A 385 14.45 -7.36 -16.48
N ARG A 386 15.63 -6.81 -16.75
CA ARG A 386 16.45 -6.13 -15.74
C ARG A 386 15.76 -4.86 -15.24
N VAL A 387 15.46 -4.81 -13.94
CA VAL A 387 14.90 -3.61 -13.32
C VAL A 387 15.87 -2.44 -13.44
N VAL A 388 15.33 -1.29 -13.84
CA VAL A 388 16.03 0.00 -13.87
C VAL A 388 15.45 0.85 -12.74
N PRO A 389 16.29 1.50 -11.91
CA PRO A 389 15.78 2.36 -10.85
C PRO A 389 14.95 3.49 -11.43
N MET A 390 13.90 3.87 -10.71
CA MET A 390 13.09 5.00 -11.13
C MET A 390 13.90 6.29 -10.98
N LYS A 391 14.01 7.07 -12.05
CA LYS A 391 14.74 8.34 -12.03
C LYS A 391 14.22 9.25 -10.91
N GLU A 392 15.15 9.75 -10.09
CA GLU A 392 14.87 10.69 -9.02
C GLU A 392 14.14 11.93 -9.57
N ARG A 393 13.01 12.28 -8.93
CA ARG A 393 12.20 13.42 -9.31
C ARG A 393 11.69 14.15 -8.08
N HIS A 394 12.06 15.43 -8.00
CA HIS A 394 11.51 16.36 -7.02
C HIS A 394 10.64 17.43 -7.68
N VAL A 395 9.52 17.75 -7.03
CA VAL A 395 8.64 18.81 -7.49
C VAL A 395 9.23 20.14 -7.02
N ARG A 396 9.77 20.94 -7.95
CA ARG A 396 10.36 22.25 -7.62
C ARG A 396 9.33 23.15 -6.91
N VAL A 397 9.79 23.90 -5.90
CA VAL A 397 8.96 24.82 -5.08
C VAL A 397 8.11 25.76 -5.94
N ARG A 398 8.67 26.30 -7.03
CA ARG A 398 7.93 27.19 -7.95
C ARG A 398 6.65 26.55 -8.51
N HIS A 399 6.66 25.26 -8.85
CA HIS A 399 5.48 24.58 -9.35
C HIS A 399 4.48 24.34 -8.21
N LYS A 400 4.97 23.98 -7.02
CA LYS A 400 4.12 23.85 -5.82
C LYS A 400 3.40 25.17 -5.48
N LEU A 401 4.10 26.31 -5.60
CA LEU A 401 3.51 27.64 -5.41
C LEU A 401 2.40 27.90 -6.44
N LEU A 402 2.67 27.71 -7.73
CA LEU A 402 1.67 27.91 -8.79
C LEU A 402 0.45 27.01 -8.61
N ILE A 403 0.66 25.75 -8.22
CA ILE A 403 -0.43 24.81 -7.91
C ILE A 403 -1.22 25.31 -6.69
N GLY A 404 -0.53 25.67 -5.60
CA GLY A 404 -1.14 26.18 -4.38
C GLY A 404 -1.97 27.45 -4.58
N LEU A 405 -1.53 28.39 -5.43
CA LEU A 405 -2.31 29.58 -5.79
C LEU A 405 -3.63 29.24 -6.53
N GLY A 406 -3.63 28.17 -7.32
CA GLY A 406 -4.86 27.65 -7.93
C GLY A 406 -5.81 27.03 -6.90
N ILE A 407 -5.28 26.34 -5.89
CA ILE A 407 -6.08 25.82 -4.78
C ILE A 407 -6.74 26.98 -4.03
N VAL A 408 -6.00 28.03 -3.70
CA VAL A 408 -6.54 29.25 -3.07
C VAL A 408 -7.63 29.88 -3.94
N SER A 409 -7.40 29.99 -5.25
CA SER A 409 -8.40 30.49 -6.19
C SER A 409 -9.67 29.63 -6.20
N GLY A 410 -9.51 28.30 -6.20
CA GLY A 410 -10.60 27.33 -6.09
C GLY A 410 -11.38 27.49 -4.78
N THR A 411 -10.70 27.69 -3.66
CA THR A 411 -11.32 27.91 -2.34
C THR A 411 -12.17 29.17 -2.35
N ILE A 412 -11.66 30.27 -2.90
CA ILE A 412 -12.40 31.53 -2.98
C ILE A 412 -13.60 31.40 -3.91
N LEU A 413 -13.47 30.67 -5.02
CA LEU A 413 -14.60 30.37 -5.92
C LEU A 413 -15.68 29.53 -5.24
N LEU A 414 -15.28 28.53 -4.44
CA LEU A 414 -16.20 27.73 -3.63
C LEU A 414 -16.95 28.60 -2.62
N LEU A 415 -16.22 29.41 -1.85
CA LEU A 415 -16.82 30.33 -0.86
C LEU A 415 -17.78 31.33 -1.51
N ASN A 416 -17.41 31.87 -2.68
CA ASN A 416 -18.25 32.80 -3.43
C ASN A 416 -19.54 32.13 -3.95
N ASN A 417 -19.52 30.83 -4.23
CA ASN A 417 -20.72 30.07 -4.61
C ASN A 417 -21.64 29.75 -3.43
N LEU A 418 -21.16 29.85 -2.20
CA LEU A 418 -21.94 29.58 -0.98
C LEU A 418 -22.50 30.85 -0.33
N ILE A 419 -21.73 31.94 -0.27
CA ILE A 419 -22.07 33.13 0.54
C ILE A 419 -22.11 34.44 -0.30
N GLU A 420 -21.83 34.40 -1.61
CA GLU A 420 -21.74 35.58 -2.50
C GLU A 420 -20.87 36.72 -1.94
N THR A 421 -19.55 36.67 -2.18
CA THR A 421 -18.60 37.62 -1.60
C THR A 421 -18.28 38.80 -2.53
N LYS A 422 -18.03 39.99 -1.96
CA LYS A 422 -17.56 41.16 -2.74
C LYS A 422 -16.12 40.97 -3.22
N LYS A 423 -15.77 41.53 -4.39
CA LYS A 423 -14.42 41.41 -5.00
C LYS A 423 -13.27 41.85 -4.08
N LYS A 424 -13.47 42.92 -3.28
CA LYS A 424 -12.45 43.39 -2.30
C LYS A 424 -12.01 42.29 -1.34
N TYR A 425 -12.97 41.57 -0.75
CA TYR A 425 -12.67 40.48 0.18
C TYR A 425 -12.05 39.26 -0.52
N GLN A 426 -12.42 39.01 -1.78
CA GLN A 426 -11.78 37.96 -2.58
C GLN A 426 -10.28 38.25 -2.78
N TYR A 427 -9.88 39.49 -3.06
CA TYR A 427 -8.47 39.85 -3.19
C TYR A 427 -7.71 39.80 -1.87
N ILE A 428 -8.33 40.21 -0.75
CA ILE A 428 -7.73 40.08 0.60
C ILE A 428 -7.48 38.61 0.93
N LEU A 429 -8.50 37.75 0.74
CA LEU A 429 -8.37 36.31 0.97
C LEU A 429 -7.33 35.67 0.04
N PHE A 430 -7.21 36.15 -1.20
CA PHE A 430 -6.18 35.69 -2.12
C PHE A 430 -4.77 36.06 -1.64
N GLY A 431 -4.57 37.29 -1.16
CA GLY A 431 -3.29 37.73 -0.59
C GLY A 431 -2.89 36.89 0.63
N LEU A 432 -3.80 36.72 1.59
CA LEU A 432 -3.59 35.88 2.77
C LEU A 432 -3.32 34.42 2.38
N GLY A 433 -4.12 33.86 1.47
CA GLY A 433 -3.94 32.51 0.97
C GLY A 433 -2.60 32.31 0.27
N SER A 434 -2.12 33.32 -0.47
CA SER A 434 -0.81 33.27 -1.13
C SER A 434 0.35 33.19 -0.13
N VAL A 435 0.27 33.98 0.96
CA VAL A 435 1.25 33.90 2.06
C VAL A 435 1.20 32.53 2.74
N CYS A 436 0.00 32.01 3.03
CA CYS A 436 -0.15 30.66 3.60
C CYS A 436 0.44 29.58 2.69
N VAL A 437 0.20 29.63 1.39
CA VAL A 437 0.79 28.70 0.42
C VAL A 437 2.32 28.79 0.43
N PHE A 438 2.87 30.01 0.44
CA PHE A 438 4.32 30.21 0.50
C PHE A 438 4.94 29.58 1.75
N LEU A 439 4.33 29.77 2.93
CA LEU A 439 4.77 29.14 4.17
C LEU A 439 4.65 27.61 4.12
N LEU A 440 3.51 27.09 3.66
CA LEU A 440 3.28 25.65 3.56
C LEU A 440 4.31 24.97 2.65
N THR A 441 4.66 25.55 1.51
CA THR A 441 5.65 24.92 0.59
C THR A 441 7.05 24.72 1.19
N ARG A 442 7.34 25.33 2.35
CA ARG A 442 8.61 25.18 3.09
C ARG A 442 8.52 24.21 4.27
N MET A 443 7.31 23.80 4.67
CA MET A 443 7.09 22.89 5.78
C MET A 443 7.06 21.44 5.29
N SER A 444 7.55 20.49 6.10
CA SER A 444 7.54 19.06 5.78
C SER A 444 6.12 18.50 5.56
N LEU A 445 5.13 19.00 6.30
CA LEU A 445 3.72 18.62 6.17
C LEU A 445 2.96 19.42 5.10
N GLY A 446 3.59 20.44 4.51
CA GLY A 446 2.93 21.39 3.61
C GLY A 446 2.32 20.75 2.37
N ASP A 447 3.04 19.80 1.76
CA ASP A 447 2.57 19.08 0.58
C ASP A 447 1.28 18.30 0.87
N LYS A 448 1.21 17.63 2.02
CA LYS A 448 0.03 16.88 2.46
C LYS A 448 -1.16 17.80 2.75
N ILE A 449 -0.92 18.98 3.34
CA ILE A 449 -1.96 19.97 3.62
C ILE A 449 -2.50 20.58 2.33
N LEU A 450 -1.63 20.99 1.39
CA LEU A 450 -2.02 21.51 0.08
C LEU A 450 -2.83 20.46 -0.70
N ALA A 451 -2.36 19.21 -0.74
CA ALA A 451 -3.08 18.11 -1.37
C ALA A 451 -4.46 17.88 -0.73
N MET A 452 -4.56 17.92 0.60
CA MET A 452 -5.85 17.80 1.29
C MET A 452 -6.80 18.96 0.95
N MET A 453 -6.31 20.20 0.89
CA MET A 453 -7.12 21.34 0.47
C MET A 453 -7.65 21.16 -0.96
N ALA A 454 -6.80 20.73 -1.91
CA ALA A 454 -7.26 20.41 -3.27
C ALA A 454 -8.31 19.29 -3.28
N ALA A 455 -8.07 18.22 -2.52
CA ALA A 455 -8.97 17.07 -2.43
C ALA A 455 -10.34 17.40 -1.82
N ILE A 456 -10.44 18.46 -1.01
CA ILE A 456 -11.71 18.93 -0.45
C ILE A 456 -12.37 19.94 -1.39
N VAL A 457 -11.61 20.93 -1.85
CA VAL A 457 -12.14 22.12 -2.55
C VAL A 457 -12.75 21.75 -3.90
N PHE A 458 -12.08 20.93 -4.71
CA PHE A 458 -12.52 20.67 -6.08
C PHE A 458 -13.75 19.75 -6.17
N PRO A 459 -13.86 18.64 -5.43
CA PRO A 459 -15.12 17.88 -5.35
C PRO A 459 -16.28 18.72 -4.81
N SER A 460 -16.01 19.58 -3.83
CA SER A 460 -17.01 20.53 -3.30
C SER A 460 -17.43 21.56 -4.34
N LEU A 461 -16.49 22.08 -5.14
CA LEU A 461 -16.76 23.00 -6.23
C LEU A 461 -17.56 22.32 -7.36
N SER A 462 -17.25 21.06 -7.65
CA SER A 462 -18.00 20.23 -8.60
C SER A 462 -19.45 20.09 -8.16
N VAL A 463 -19.71 19.67 -6.92
CA VAL A 463 -21.09 19.45 -6.45
C VAL A 463 -21.85 20.76 -6.27
N THR A 464 -21.22 21.85 -5.82
CA THR A 464 -21.87 23.17 -5.79
C THR A 464 -22.24 23.67 -7.19
N TYR A 465 -21.40 23.42 -8.20
CA TYR A 465 -21.74 23.67 -9.60
C TYR A 465 -22.94 22.83 -10.06
N MET A 466 -22.95 21.52 -9.76
CA MET A 466 -24.05 20.63 -10.13
C MET A 466 -25.36 21.05 -9.44
N MET A 467 -25.33 21.39 -8.15
CA MET A 467 -26.48 21.88 -7.38
C MET A 467 -27.13 23.09 -8.03
N LYS A 468 -26.30 24.06 -8.42
CA LYS A 468 -26.77 25.23 -9.13
C LYS A 468 -27.45 24.88 -10.45
N LYS A 469 -26.89 23.96 -11.22
CA LYS A 469 -27.50 23.51 -12.49
C LYS A 469 -28.81 22.77 -12.27
N TRP A 470 -28.88 21.89 -11.28
CA TRP A 470 -30.13 21.23 -10.90
C TRP A 470 -31.20 22.22 -10.45
N LYS A 471 -30.84 23.29 -9.74
CA LYS A 471 -31.77 24.37 -9.41
C LYS A 471 -32.29 25.09 -10.67
N GLU A 472 -31.39 25.47 -11.59
CA GLU A 472 -31.76 26.06 -12.89
C GLU A 472 -32.70 25.13 -13.71
N TYR A 473 -32.49 23.80 -13.66
CA TYR A 473 -33.33 22.83 -14.35
C TYR A 473 -34.70 22.64 -13.69
N ASN A 474 -34.76 22.71 -12.36
CA ASN A 474 -35.99 22.64 -11.58
C ASN A 474 -36.93 23.84 -11.87
N GLU A 475 -36.35 25.01 -12.11
CA GLU A 475 -37.08 26.22 -12.49
C GLU A 475 -37.63 26.16 -13.92
N LYS A 476 -36.89 25.57 -14.87
CA LYS A 476 -37.24 25.55 -16.31
C LYS A 476 -38.26 24.49 -16.75
N LYS A 477 -38.67 23.56 -15.88
CA LYS A 477 -39.66 22.48 -16.18
C LYS A 477 -39.44 21.78 -17.54
N ILE A 478 -38.26 21.19 -17.72
CA ILE A 478 -37.93 20.47 -18.96
C ILE A 478 -38.61 19.09 -18.95
N THR A 479 -39.41 18.78 -19.97
CA THR A 479 -40.18 17.52 -20.08
C THR A 479 -39.58 16.50 -21.05
N ASP A 480 -38.77 16.94 -22.00
CA ASP A 480 -38.16 16.10 -23.04
C ASP A 480 -37.04 15.20 -22.48
N HIS A 481 -37.25 13.88 -22.54
CA HIS A 481 -36.31 12.87 -22.04
C HIS A 481 -34.94 12.93 -22.71
N LYS A 482 -34.87 13.19 -24.02
CA LYS A 482 -33.57 13.28 -24.73
C LYS A 482 -32.78 14.48 -24.21
N LYS A 483 -33.45 15.62 -24.00
CA LYS A 483 -32.83 16.81 -23.41
C LYS A 483 -32.37 16.57 -21.97
N ILE A 484 -33.14 15.84 -21.16
CA ILE A 484 -32.75 15.49 -19.79
C ILE A 484 -31.46 14.65 -19.79
N ILE A 485 -31.36 13.64 -20.65
CA ILE A 485 -30.15 12.82 -20.79
C ILE A 485 -28.94 13.69 -21.17
N VAL A 486 -29.07 14.54 -22.19
CA VAL A 486 -27.98 15.42 -22.64
C VAL A 486 -27.54 16.38 -21.53
N LEU A 487 -28.47 16.95 -20.78
CA LEU A 487 -28.16 17.81 -19.64
C LEU A 487 -27.48 17.03 -18.52
N GLY A 488 -27.91 15.80 -18.25
CA GLY A 488 -27.31 14.91 -17.25
C GLY A 488 -25.87 14.56 -17.60
N ILE A 489 -25.62 14.14 -18.85
CA ILE A 489 -24.27 13.86 -19.37
C ILE A 489 -23.38 15.10 -19.30
N LYS A 490 -23.89 16.26 -19.76
CA LYS A 490 -23.13 17.52 -19.69
C LYS A 490 -22.77 17.90 -18.25
N THR A 491 -23.72 17.74 -17.33
CA THR A 491 -23.51 18.04 -15.89
C THR A 491 -22.46 17.10 -15.30
N LEU A 492 -22.55 15.81 -15.62
CA LEU A 492 -21.58 14.79 -15.19
C LEU A 492 -20.18 15.09 -15.71
N LEU A 493 -20.03 15.37 -17.01
CA LEU A 493 -18.72 15.64 -17.62
C LEU A 493 -18.09 16.91 -17.04
N VAL A 494 -18.84 18.02 -16.97
CA VAL A 494 -18.29 19.29 -16.45
C VAL A 494 -17.92 19.16 -14.97
N GLY A 495 -18.79 18.57 -14.15
CA GLY A 495 -18.49 18.38 -12.73
C GLY A 495 -17.32 17.43 -12.50
N SER A 496 -17.22 16.35 -13.28
CA SER A 496 -16.09 15.42 -13.19
C SER A 496 -14.78 16.06 -13.66
N CYS A 497 -14.80 16.95 -14.66
CA CYS A 497 -13.65 17.77 -15.05
C CYS A 497 -13.19 18.70 -13.91
N ILE A 498 -14.13 19.31 -13.17
CA ILE A 498 -13.79 20.13 -12.00
C ILE A 498 -13.08 19.30 -10.92
N SER A 499 -13.60 18.10 -10.62
CA SER A 499 -12.95 17.18 -9.67
C SER A 499 -11.59 16.69 -10.17
N LEU A 500 -11.47 16.39 -11.48
CA LEU A 500 -10.22 15.99 -12.10
C LEU A 500 -9.13 17.06 -11.98
N ILE A 501 -9.47 18.36 -12.06
CA ILE A 501 -8.50 19.43 -11.81
C ILE A 501 -7.88 19.27 -10.41
N GLY A 502 -8.72 19.06 -9.38
CA GLY A 502 -8.24 18.77 -8.04
C GLY A 502 -7.41 17.50 -7.95
N ALA A 503 -7.84 16.45 -8.67
CA ALA A 503 -7.12 15.17 -8.74
C ALA A 503 -5.71 15.32 -9.32
N PHE A 504 -5.56 16.09 -10.40
CA PHE A 504 -4.25 16.43 -10.98
C PHE A 504 -3.41 17.26 -10.02
N MET A 505 -3.99 18.28 -9.35
CA MET A 505 -3.25 19.07 -8.35
C MET A 505 -2.73 18.22 -7.20
N VAL A 506 -3.54 17.29 -6.69
CA VAL A 506 -3.13 16.32 -5.65
C VAL A 506 -2.01 15.42 -6.17
N GLY A 507 -2.23 14.78 -7.32
CA GLY A 507 -1.27 13.84 -7.90
C GLY A 507 0.07 14.47 -8.22
N THR A 508 0.09 15.76 -8.57
CA THR A 508 1.31 16.52 -8.95
C THR A 508 2.06 17.11 -7.76
N ILE A 509 1.37 17.64 -6.75
CA ILE A 509 2.02 18.07 -5.49
C ILE A 509 2.74 16.88 -4.84
N LEU A 510 2.10 15.71 -4.87
CA LEU A 510 2.59 14.48 -4.28
C LEU A 510 3.35 13.58 -5.29
N SER A 511 3.95 14.16 -6.33
CA SER A 511 4.79 13.46 -7.32
C SER A 511 6.28 13.40 -6.95
N ASP A 512 6.61 13.62 -5.69
CA ASP A 512 7.99 13.47 -5.20
C ASP A 512 8.37 11.98 -5.14
N ILE A 513 9.64 11.67 -5.40
CA ILE A 513 10.18 10.31 -5.37
C ILE A 513 9.79 9.54 -4.10
N ARG A 514 9.82 10.19 -2.93
CA ARG A 514 9.46 9.60 -1.63
C ARG A 514 8.02 9.09 -1.58
N TYR A 515 7.09 9.76 -2.26
CA TYR A 515 5.69 9.35 -2.34
C TYR A 515 5.46 8.25 -3.38
N MET A 516 6.15 8.31 -4.51
CA MET A 516 6.06 7.30 -5.57
C MET A 516 6.67 5.96 -5.13
N LEU A 517 7.72 6.03 -4.31
CA LEU A 517 8.34 4.89 -3.66
C LEU A 517 7.57 4.41 -2.42
N GLU A 518 6.53 5.12 -1.98
CA GLU A 518 5.75 4.80 -0.76
C GLU A 518 6.59 4.81 0.53
N MET A 519 7.65 5.61 0.57
CA MET A 519 8.38 5.92 1.82
C MET A 519 7.53 6.81 2.75
N ASP A 520 6.61 7.58 2.16
CA ASP A 520 5.62 8.37 2.87
C ASP A 520 4.25 8.26 2.17
N ILE A 521 3.18 8.38 2.95
CA ILE A 521 1.80 8.16 2.48
C ILE A 521 0.89 9.36 2.75
N TYR A 522 -0.13 9.49 1.92
CA TYR A 522 -1.19 10.47 2.12
C TYR A 522 -2.19 10.00 3.19
N ARG A 523 -2.13 10.61 4.37
CA ARG A 523 -3.00 10.26 5.53
C ARG A 523 -4.34 11.02 5.57
N GLY A 524 -4.53 12.02 4.72
CA GLY A 524 -5.71 12.91 4.72
C GLY A 524 -6.97 12.35 4.02
N VAL A 525 -7.01 11.06 3.67
CA VAL A 525 -8.09 10.45 2.88
C VAL A 525 -9.45 10.58 3.57
N LYS A 526 -9.52 10.31 4.88
CA LYS A 526 -10.79 10.37 5.64
C LYS A 526 -11.39 11.79 5.63
N PHE A 527 -10.58 12.80 5.92
CA PHE A 527 -11.01 14.20 5.90
C PHE A 527 -11.44 14.66 4.50
N SER A 528 -10.69 14.24 3.47
CA SER A 528 -10.98 14.57 2.07
C SER A 528 -12.26 13.95 1.53
N GLN A 529 -12.78 12.91 2.17
CA GLN A 529 -14.06 12.30 1.80
C GLN A 529 -15.22 12.86 2.65
N LEU A 530 -14.99 13.15 3.93
CA LEU A 530 -16.04 13.60 4.85
C LEU A 530 -16.42 15.08 4.64
N LEU A 531 -15.44 15.97 4.51
CA LEU A 531 -15.71 17.41 4.42
C LEU A 531 -16.50 17.80 3.16
N PRO A 532 -16.26 17.23 1.97
CA PRO A 532 -17.08 17.55 0.81
C PRO A 532 -18.55 17.12 0.95
N ILE A 533 -18.85 16.07 1.73
CA ILE A 533 -20.23 15.69 2.07
C ILE A 533 -20.90 16.79 2.89
N LEU A 534 -20.20 17.34 3.89
CA LEU A 534 -20.70 18.47 4.67
C LEU A 534 -20.97 19.69 3.78
N VAL A 535 -20.03 20.02 2.88
CA VAL A 535 -20.21 21.13 1.93
C VAL A 535 -21.39 20.87 0.99
N MET A 536 -21.59 19.64 0.53
CA MET A 536 -22.77 19.27 -0.27
C MET A 536 -24.07 19.51 0.51
N SER A 537 -24.15 19.08 1.76
CA SER A 537 -25.34 19.31 2.60
C SER A 537 -25.64 20.80 2.78
N ILE A 538 -24.61 21.62 3.04
CA ILE A 538 -24.75 23.07 3.12
C ILE A 538 -25.20 23.65 1.78
N ALA A 539 -24.62 23.20 0.67
CA ALA A 539 -24.99 23.64 -0.67
C ALA A 539 -26.47 23.29 -0.98
N TYR A 540 -26.92 22.09 -0.66
CA TYR A 540 -28.31 21.68 -0.85
C TYR A 540 -29.27 22.63 -0.12
N LEU A 541 -28.99 22.95 1.15
CA LEU A 541 -29.79 23.91 1.93
C LEU A 541 -29.80 25.31 1.30
N ILE A 542 -28.68 25.77 0.75
CA ILE A 542 -28.59 27.09 0.11
C ILE A 542 -29.45 27.16 -1.18
N TYR A 543 -29.36 26.15 -2.05
CA TYR A 543 -29.99 26.17 -3.38
C TYR A 543 -31.46 25.71 -3.36
N PHE A 544 -31.81 24.70 -2.56
CA PHE A 544 -33.17 24.14 -2.51
C PHE A 544 -33.96 24.61 -1.29
N GLY A 545 -33.28 25.03 -0.20
CA GLY A 545 -33.93 25.44 1.04
C GLY A 545 -34.52 24.26 1.83
N TYR A 546 -34.85 24.50 3.09
CA TYR A 546 -35.64 23.57 3.90
C TYR A 546 -37.00 24.19 4.20
N LYS A 547 -38.07 23.69 3.54
CA LYS A 547 -39.44 24.23 3.61
C LYS A 547 -39.53 25.75 3.40
N ARG A 548 -38.78 26.29 2.44
CA ARG A 548 -38.85 27.71 2.06
C ARG A 548 -40.10 28.02 1.26
N GLY A 549 -40.75 29.15 1.57
CA GLY A 549 -41.76 29.74 0.69
C GLY A 549 -41.13 30.30 -0.58
N GLU A 550 -41.91 30.40 -1.67
CA GLU A 550 -41.42 30.78 -3.01
C GLU A 550 -40.68 32.15 -3.08
N ASN A 551 -40.87 33.02 -2.07
CA ASN A 551 -40.30 34.38 -2.00
C ASN A 551 -39.12 34.57 -1.01
N GLU A 552 -38.63 33.54 -0.32
CA GLU A 552 -37.51 33.68 0.63
C GLU A 552 -36.13 33.62 -0.09
N LYS A 553 -35.32 34.68 0.02
CA LYS A 553 -34.00 34.81 -0.64
C LYS A 553 -32.97 33.78 -0.16
N SER A 554 -32.11 33.37 -1.09
CA SER A 554 -31.05 32.36 -0.93
C SER A 554 -29.78 32.84 -0.24
N ILE A 555 -29.84 33.33 0.99
CA ILE A 555 -28.64 33.75 1.74
C ILE A 555 -28.58 33.02 3.09
N LEU A 556 -27.42 32.41 3.38
CA LEU A 556 -26.98 31.67 4.57
C LEU A 556 -28.06 30.86 5.34
N PRO A 557 -27.93 29.52 5.43
CA PRO A 557 -28.99 28.64 5.95
C PRO A 557 -29.16 28.67 7.47
N LEU A 558 -28.69 29.70 8.21
CA LEU A 558 -28.82 29.74 9.68
C LEU A 558 -30.29 29.59 10.14
N ARG A 559 -31.24 30.12 9.37
CA ARG A 559 -32.67 29.97 9.66
C ARG A 559 -33.20 28.59 9.29
N ASP A 560 -32.74 28.01 8.19
CA ASP A 560 -33.15 26.67 7.75
C ASP A 560 -32.54 25.57 8.63
N ILE A 561 -31.31 25.74 9.09
CA ILE A 561 -30.65 24.88 10.08
C ILE A 561 -31.42 24.94 11.39
N LYS A 562 -31.76 26.13 11.88
CA LYS A 562 -32.60 26.26 13.08
C LYS A 562 -33.95 25.58 12.92
N ARG A 563 -34.63 25.74 11.76
CA ARG A 563 -35.88 25.04 11.45
C ARG A 563 -35.72 23.52 11.42
N LEU A 564 -34.62 23.00 10.86
CA LEU A 564 -34.34 21.58 10.78
C LEU A 564 -34.03 20.95 12.15
N PHE A 565 -33.31 21.68 13.02
CA PHE A 565 -33.00 21.23 14.39
C PHE A 565 -34.20 21.32 15.34
N LEU A 566 -35.14 22.23 15.08
CA LEU A 566 -36.33 22.45 15.93
C LEU A 566 -37.58 21.73 15.39
N GLU A 567 -37.46 20.89 14.36
CA GLU A 567 -38.57 20.13 13.82
C GLU A 567 -38.74 18.78 14.55
N ASP A 568 -39.99 18.39 14.79
CA ASP A 568 -40.31 17.08 15.35
C ASP A 568 -39.82 15.95 14.44
N ILE A 569 -38.83 15.20 14.92
CA ILE A 569 -38.26 14.09 14.17
C ILE A 569 -39.22 12.90 14.25
N LYS A 570 -39.97 12.66 13.17
CA LYS A 570 -40.77 11.43 13.02
C LYS A 570 -39.87 10.21 13.17
N VAL A 571 -40.36 9.13 13.80
CA VAL A 571 -39.63 7.86 13.97
C VAL A 571 -39.06 7.33 12.65
N LEU A 572 -39.75 7.56 11.52
CA LEU A 572 -39.28 7.22 10.19
C LEU A 572 -37.99 7.94 9.78
N TYR A 573 -37.81 9.22 10.18
CA TYR A 573 -36.58 9.98 9.92
C TYR A 573 -35.43 9.51 10.82
N VAL A 574 -35.72 9.10 12.06
CA VAL A 574 -34.72 8.45 12.93
C VAL A 574 -34.26 7.14 12.29
N PHE A 575 -35.20 6.30 11.85
CA PHE A 575 -34.89 5.04 11.18
C PHE A 575 -34.08 5.25 9.89
N ALA A 576 -34.49 6.19 9.04
CA ALA A 576 -33.74 6.56 7.84
C ALA A 576 -32.34 7.11 8.17
N GLY A 577 -32.21 7.91 9.23
CA GLY A 577 -30.95 8.43 9.72
C GLY A 577 -30.00 7.32 10.21
N VAL A 578 -30.52 6.34 10.95
CA VAL A 578 -29.77 5.15 11.39
C VAL A 578 -29.30 4.35 10.17
N VAL A 579 -30.15 4.12 9.17
CA VAL A 579 -29.75 3.43 7.93
C VAL A 579 -28.64 4.18 7.19
N VAL A 580 -28.73 5.51 7.08
CA VAL A 580 -27.67 6.34 6.46
C VAL A 580 -26.38 6.30 7.26
N LEU A 581 -26.45 6.32 8.60
CA LEU A 581 -25.28 6.19 9.48
C LEU A 581 -24.62 4.82 9.36
N ILE A 582 -25.40 3.74 9.32
CA ILE A 582 -24.89 2.38 9.08
C ILE A 582 -24.24 2.30 7.70
N ALA A 583 -24.90 2.79 6.66
CA ALA A 583 -24.34 2.83 5.30
C ALA A 583 -23.06 3.67 5.24
N GLY A 584 -23.02 4.81 5.93
CA GLY A 584 -21.85 5.68 6.07
C GLY A 584 -20.71 5.01 6.83
N TYR A 585 -21.00 4.30 7.93
CA TYR A 585 -20.03 3.52 8.69
C TYR A 585 -19.44 2.39 7.84
N VAL A 586 -20.28 1.60 7.17
CA VAL A 586 -19.85 0.52 6.25
C VAL A 586 -19.01 1.10 5.12
N TYR A 587 -19.39 2.25 4.56
CA TYR A 587 -18.59 2.94 3.55
C TYR A 587 -17.23 3.36 4.10
N MET A 588 -17.18 4.01 5.27
CA MET A 588 -15.91 4.42 5.88
C MET A 588 -15.02 3.22 6.21
N ALA A 589 -15.59 2.15 6.77
CA ALA A 589 -14.89 0.91 7.04
C ALA A 589 -14.29 0.35 5.73
N ARG A 590 -15.08 0.26 4.65
CA ARG A 590 -14.62 -0.23 3.34
C ARG A 590 -13.61 0.68 2.63
N THR A 591 -13.58 1.98 2.94
CA THR A 591 -12.54 2.89 2.41
C THR A 591 -11.22 2.83 3.20
N GLY A 592 -11.26 2.27 4.41
CA GLY A 592 -10.08 1.89 5.19
C GLY A 592 -9.41 0.65 4.62
N HIS A 593 -8.09 0.54 4.80
CA HIS A 593 -7.31 -0.60 4.30
C HIS A 593 -7.23 -1.75 5.32
N GLU A 594 -7.93 -1.60 6.46
CA GLU A 594 -8.00 -2.56 7.55
C GLU A 594 -9.45 -2.76 7.97
N SER A 595 -10.30 -3.16 7.01
CA SER A 595 -11.64 -3.61 7.34
C SER A 595 -11.76 -5.11 7.13
N ASN A 596 -12.33 -5.78 8.13
CA ASN A 596 -12.61 -7.23 8.10
C ASN A 596 -13.80 -7.60 7.18
N ILE A 597 -14.36 -6.64 6.44
CA ILE A 597 -15.51 -6.87 5.56
C ILE A 597 -14.99 -7.36 4.21
N GLN A 598 -14.89 -8.68 4.06
CA GLN A 598 -14.49 -9.29 2.80
C GLN A 598 -15.59 -9.11 1.74
N PRO A 599 -15.23 -8.76 0.48
CA PRO A 599 -16.18 -8.78 -0.63
C PRO A 599 -16.75 -10.18 -0.85
N SER A 600 -17.96 -10.28 -1.40
CA SER A 600 -18.49 -11.59 -1.76
C SER A 600 -17.67 -12.23 -2.88
N THR A 601 -17.65 -13.57 -2.93
CA THR A 601 -16.97 -14.34 -3.98
C THR A 601 -17.38 -13.89 -5.38
N LEU A 602 -18.67 -13.66 -5.60
CA LEU A 602 -19.19 -13.16 -6.89
C LEU A 602 -18.69 -11.76 -7.21
N GLU A 603 -18.60 -10.86 -6.22
CA GLU A 603 -18.03 -9.52 -6.43
C GLU A 603 -16.55 -9.61 -6.81
N MET A 604 -15.78 -10.52 -6.18
CA MET A 604 -14.38 -10.74 -6.51
C MET A 604 -14.19 -11.29 -7.92
N ILE A 605 -14.97 -12.29 -8.33
CA ILE A 605 -14.93 -12.85 -9.69
C ILE A 605 -15.29 -11.77 -10.72
N PHE A 606 -16.35 -11.00 -10.50
CA PHE A 606 -16.72 -9.90 -11.38
C PHE A 606 -15.60 -8.86 -11.51
N ARG A 607 -14.95 -8.52 -10.39
CA ARG A 607 -13.80 -7.61 -10.37
C ARG A 607 -12.61 -8.16 -11.15
N ASN A 608 -12.33 -9.46 -11.04
CA ASN A 608 -11.23 -10.12 -11.74
C ASN A 608 -11.50 -10.16 -13.25
N ILE A 609 -12.73 -10.43 -13.68
CA ILE A 609 -13.13 -10.38 -15.11
C ILE A 609 -12.92 -8.98 -15.70
N LEU A 610 -13.29 -7.94 -14.97
CA LEU A 610 -13.06 -6.56 -15.40
C LEU A 610 -11.56 -6.25 -15.51
N GLU A 611 -10.75 -6.78 -14.61
CA GLU A 611 -9.29 -6.59 -14.59
C GLU A 611 -8.57 -7.36 -15.70
N GLU A 612 -9.12 -8.50 -16.12
CA GLU A 612 -8.60 -9.28 -17.24
C GLU A 612 -8.88 -8.60 -18.59
N LYS A 613 -10.07 -8.00 -18.74
CA LYS A 613 -10.51 -7.39 -20.00
C LYS A 613 -10.08 -5.93 -20.18
N LEU A 614 -9.87 -5.19 -19.09
CA LEU A 614 -9.57 -3.76 -19.12
C LEU A 614 -8.15 -3.49 -18.64
N ILE A 615 -7.49 -2.50 -19.24
CA ILE A 615 -6.16 -2.05 -18.82
C ILE A 615 -6.17 -1.57 -17.36
N ALA A 616 -7.22 -0.85 -16.95
CA ALA A 616 -7.39 -0.40 -15.58
C ALA A 616 -8.81 -0.68 -15.11
N ARG A 617 -8.97 -1.42 -14.01
CA ARG A 617 -10.30 -1.72 -13.47
C ARG A 617 -10.99 -0.44 -12.95
N PRO A 618 -12.20 -0.07 -13.45
CA PRO A 618 -12.96 1.06 -12.93
C PRO A 618 -13.43 0.78 -11.51
N ARG A 619 -13.64 1.82 -10.70
CA ARG A 619 -14.14 1.62 -9.33
C ARG A 619 -15.64 1.34 -9.35
N ASN A 620 -16.05 0.18 -8.85
CA ASN A 620 -17.45 -0.25 -8.76
C ASN A 620 -18.38 0.86 -8.22
N LYS A 621 -17.98 1.55 -7.15
CA LYS A 621 -18.78 2.64 -6.57
C LYS A 621 -18.99 3.85 -7.47
N GLU A 622 -18.04 4.12 -8.38
CA GLU A 622 -18.12 5.26 -9.31
C GLU A 622 -19.13 4.95 -10.41
N PHE A 623 -18.93 3.86 -11.15
CA PHE A 623 -19.74 3.57 -12.35
C PHE A 623 -21.08 2.92 -12.05
N LEU A 624 -21.23 2.13 -10.97
CA LEU A 624 -22.51 1.47 -10.64
C LEU A 624 -23.48 2.40 -9.91
N VAL A 625 -22.98 3.38 -9.15
CA VAL A 625 -23.80 4.19 -8.24
C VAL A 625 -23.61 5.69 -8.47
N ALA A 626 -22.40 6.21 -8.27
CA ALA A 626 -22.21 7.65 -8.13
C ALA A 626 -22.39 8.45 -9.44
N PHE A 627 -21.84 7.98 -10.56
CA PHE A 627 -21.97 8.66 -11.84
C PHE A 627 -23.37 8.50 -12.46
N PRO A 628 -23.99 7.30 -12.44
CA PRO A 628 -25.41 7.16 -12.78
C PRO A 628 -26.32 8.09 -11.98
N ALA A 629 -26.01 8.31 -10.70
CA ALA A 629 -26.78 9.20 -9.84
C ALA A 629 -26.79 10.66 -10.32
N VAL A 630 -25.81 11.14 -11.11
CA VAL A 630 -25.86 12.49 -11.70
C VAL A 630 -27.00 12.61 -12.71
N ILE A 631 -27.19 11.59 -13.55
CA ILE A 631 -28.26 11.56 -14.56
C ILE A 631 -29.62 11.41 -13.87
N VAL A 632 -29.71 10.53 -12.87
CA VAL A 632 -30.92 10.37 -12.04
C VAL A 632 -31.27 11.66 -11.29
N CYS A 633 -30.28 12.34 -10.70
CA CYS A 633 -30.49 13.64 -10.04
C CYS A 633 -30.96 14.71 -11.01
N THR A 634 -30.44 14.72 -12.23
CA THR A 634 -30.85 15.66 -13.28
C THR A 634 -32.31 15.43 -13.67
N TYR A 635 -32.72 14.18 -13.84
CA TYR A 635 -34.12 13.81 -14.03
C TYR A 635 -34.99 14.25 -12.84
N ALA A 636 -34.56 13.95 -11.61
CA ALA A 636 -35.26 14.33 -10.38
C ALA A 636 -35.43 15.85 -10.27
N ALA A 637 -34.42 16.62 -10.67
CA ALA A 637 -34.46 18.07 -10.70
C ALA A 637 -35.49 18.59 -11.71
N CYS A 638 -35.51 18.06 -12.93
CA CYS A 638 -36.49 18.43 -13.95
C CYS A 638 -37.94 18.08 -13.55
N ARG A 639 -38.14 17.00 -12.77
CA ARG A 639 -39.45 16.56 -12.26
C ARG A 639 -39.81 17.08 -10.86
N ARG A 640 -38.93 17.86 -10.22
CA ARG A 640 -39.10 18.46 -8.87
C ARG A 640 -39.21 17.46 -7.70
N TYR A 641 -38.54 16.32 -7.79
CA TYR A 641 -38.48 15.35 -6.69
C TYR A 641 -37.37 15.69 -5.68
N ASN A 642 -37.63 16.66 -4.78
CA ASN A 642 -36.62 17.21 -3.85
C ASN A 642 -35.90 16.14 -3.00
N MET A 643 -36.62 15.13 -2.48
CA MET A 643 -35.99 14.04 -1.72
C MET A 643 -35.01 13.20 -2.58
N LEU A 644 -35.38 12.94 -3.84
CA LEU A 644 -34.55 12.18 -4.76
C LEU A 644 -33.31 12.97 -5.18
N ILE A 645 -33.41 14.30 -5.27
CA ILE A 645 -32.26 15.20 -5.50
C ILE A 645 -31.26 15.05 -4.35
N PHE A 646 -31.71 15.12 -3.09
CA PHE A 646 -30.81 14.99 -1.93
C PHE A 646 -30.12 13.62 -1.87
N LEU A 647 -30.87 12.52 -2.01
CA LEU A 647 -30.32 11.17 -1.99
C LEU A 647 -29.33 10.93 -3.14
N SER A 648 -29.67 11.38 -4.34
CA SER A 648 -28.77 11.26 -5.50
C SER A 648 -27.53 12.12 -5.30
N ALA A 649 -27.65 13.32 -4.71
CA ALA A 649 -26.51 14.19 -4.43
C ALA A 649 -25.50 13.60 -3.45
N LEU A 650 -25.96 12.84 -2.45
CA LEU A 650 -25.09 12.05 -1.56
C LEU A 650 -24.30 11.00 -2.33
N ALA A 651 -24.93 10.29 -3.25
CA ALA A 651 -24.23 9.34 -4.12
C ALA A 651 -23.22 10.06 -5.05
N VAL A 652 -23.61 11.23 -5.60
CA VAL A 652 -22.75 12.01 -6.50
C VAL A 652 -21.49 12.49 -5.80
N ILE A 653 -21.57 13.03 -4.58
CA ILE A 653 -20.39 13.52 -3.87
C ILE A 653 -19.39 12.39 -3.56
N ILE A 654 -19.88 11.16 -3.31
CA ILE A 654 -19.02 9.97 -3.16
C ILE A 654 -18.24 9.71 -4.46
N GLY A 655 -18.86 9.85 -5.63
CA GLY A 655 -18.17 9.74 -6.92
C GLY A 655 -17.15 10.84 -7.16
N GLN A 656 -17.54 12.09 -6.91
CA GLN A 656 -16.65 13.25 -7.12
C GLN A 656 -15.42 13.21 -6.21
N THR A 657 -15.59 12.81 -4.95
CA THR A 657 -14.46 12.58 -4.02
C THR A 657 -13.65 11.34 -4.40
N SER A 658 -14.29 10.29 -4.94
CA SER A 658 -13.59 9.10 -5.41
C SER A 658 -12.65 9.38 -6.59
N ILE A 659 -13.01 10.27 -7.51
CA ILE A 659 -12.12 10.73 -8.59
C ILE A 659 -10.81 11.25 -8.01
N VAL A 660 -10.87 12.19 -7.05
CA VAL A 660 -9.66 12.75 -6.45
C VAL A 660 -8.93 11.70 -5.62
N ASN A 661 -9.66 10.86 -4.89
CA ASN A 661 -9.08 9.77 -4.10
C ASN A 661 -8.31 8.76 -4.97
N THR A 662 -8.66 8.58 -6.25
CA THR A 662 -7.88 7.75 -7.18
C THR A 662 -6.44 8.26 -7.29
N PHE A 663 -6.25 9.57 -7.31
CA PHE A 663 -4.94 10.21 -7.43
C PHE A 663 -4.21 10.39 -6.08
N CYS A 664 -4.91 10.16 -4.96
CA CYS A 664 -4.30 10.08 -3.63
C CYS A 664 -3.47 8.79 -3.43
N HIS A 665 -3.64 7.77 -4.28
CA HIS A 665 -2.81 6.56 -4.23
C HIS A 665 -1.54 6.76 -5.05
N LEU A 666 -0.51 7.29 -4.39
CA LEU A 666 0.68 7.89 -5.02
C LEU A 666 1.55 6.88 -5.77
N ARG A 667 1.54 5.62 -5.32
CA ARG A 667 2.20 4.49 -5.97
C ARG A 667 1.59 4.06 -7.30
N THR A 668 0.31 4.37 -7.53
CA THR A 668 -0.36 3.96 -8.76
C THR A 668 0.09 4.87 -9.89
N PRO A 669 0.55 4.32 -11.04
CA PRO A 669 0.93 5.14 -12.18
C PRO A 669 -0.18 6.11 -12.57
N MET A 670 0.19 7.34 -12.90
CA MET A 670 -0.77 8.41 -13.11
C MET A 670 -1.63 8.15 -14.35
N LEU A 671 -1.06 7.54 -15.38
CA LEU A 671 -1.80 7.11 -16.57
C LEU A 671 -2.89 6.09 -16.24
N MET A 672 -2.60 5.13 -15.35
CA MET A 672 -3.57 4.12 -14.90
C MET A 672 -4.74 4.76 -14.16
N SER A 673 -4.45 5.77 -13.33
CA SER A 673 -5.47 6.55 -12.61
C SER A 673 -6.40 7.33 -13.57
N ILE A 674 -5.85 7.88 -14.66
CA ILE A 674 -6.62 8.58 -15.69
C ILE A 674 -7.53 7.60 -16.45
N ILE A 675 -6.97 6.49 -16.96
CA ILE A 675 -7.72 5.47 -17.71
C ILE A 675 -8.88 4.92 -16.85
N ARG A 676 -8.59 4.60 -15.58
CA ARG A 676 -9.59 4.15 -14.61
C ARG A 676 -10.78 5.12 -14.52
N THR A 677 -10.52 6.41 -14.45
CA THR A 677 -11.55 7.45 -14.32
C THR A 677 -12.37 7.56 -15.61
N ILE A 678 -11.72 7.47 -16.78
CA ILE A 678 -12.38 7.49 -18.09
C ILE A 678 -13.34 6.31 -18.23
N TYR A 679 -12.89 5.09 -17.89
CA TYR A 679 -13.77 3.91 -17.91
C TYR A 679 -14.92 4.04 -16.92
N SER A 680 -14.66 4.49 -15.69
CA SER A 680 -15.73 4.73 -14.72
C SER A 680 -16.80 5.69 -15.28
N LEU A 681 -16.39 6.79 -15.94
CA LEU A 681 -17.30 7.75 -16.57
C LEU A 681 -18.10 7.14 -17.72
N GLY A 682 -17.44 6.40 -18.62
CA GLY A 682 -18.07 5.76 -19.77
C GLY A 682 -19.16 4.77 -19.35
N PHE A 683 -18.82 3.82 -18.48
CA PHE A 683 -19.80 2.86 -17.94
C PHE A 683 -20.89 3.56 -17.12
N GLY A 684 -20.54 4.59 -16.35
CA GLY A 684 -21.49 5.37 -15.55
C GLY A 684 -22.53 6.13 -16.38
N ILE A 685 -22.17 6.62 -17.58
CA ILE A 685 -23.11 7.25 -18.51
C ILE A 685 -24.12 6.22 -19.02
N VAL A 686 -23.63 5.06 -19.47
CA VAL A 686 -24.50 3.99 -20.00
C VAL A 686 -25.48 3.52 -18.93
N LEU A 687 -24.99 3.19 -17.73
CA LEU A 687 -25.85 2.76 -16.63
C LEU A 687 -26.79 3.86 -16.14
N GLY A 688 -26.36 5.13 -16.14
CA GLY A 688 -27.23 6.25 -15.77
C GLY A 688 -28.43 6.44 -16.70
N ILE A 689 -28.26 6.18 -18.01
CA ILE A 689 -29.37 6.18 -18.97
C ILE A 689 -30.34 5.03 -18.64
N VAL A 690 -29.82 3.83 -18.39
CA VAL A 690 -30.62 2.66 -18.00
C VAL A 690 -31.41 2.93 -16.71
N TYR A 691 -30.76 3.49 -15.69
CA TYR A 691 -31.41 3.82 -14.41
C TYR A 691 -32.50 4.88 -14.57
N MET A 692 -32.28 5.89 -15.41
CA MET A 692 -33.30 6.90 -15.68
C MET A 692 -34.53 6.27 -16.34
N ILE A 693 -34.35 5.38 -17.33
CA ILE A 693 -35.44 4.68 -18.01
C ILE A 693 -36.20 3.79 -17.01
N ALA A 694 -35.48 3.01 -16.20
CA ALA A 694 -36.08 2.16 -15.17
C ALA A 694 -36.89 2.99 -14.16
N LEU A 695 -36.35 4.13 -13.71
CA LEU A 695 -37.02 5.02 -12.77
C LEU A 695 -38.29 5.64 -13.37
N GLU A 696 -38.28 6.02 -14.65
CA GLU A 696 -39.48 6.49 -15.36
C GLU A 696 -40.56 5.40 -15.39
N ILE A 697 -40.20 4.16 -15.74
CA ILE A 697 -41.14 3.02 -15.77
C ILE A 697 -41.74 2.78 -14.37
N ILE A 698 -40.91 2.79 -13.32
CA ILE A 698 -41.37 2.61 -11.94
C ILE A 698 -42.35 3.72 -11.54
N ILE A 699 -42.06 4.98 -11.90
CA ILE A 699 -42.94 6.11 -11.59
C ILE A 699 -44.27 5.98 -12.36
N GLN A 700 -44.25 5.58 -13.63
CA GLN A 700 -45.46 5.36 -14.43
C GLN A 700 -46.33 4.23 -13.87
N ILE A 701 -45.72 3.10 -13.50
CA ILE A 701 -46.42 1.98 -12.84
C ILE A 701 -47.01 2.43 -11.50
N GLY A 702 -46.24 3.17 -10.69
CA GLY A 702 -46.70 3.70 -9.40
C GLY A 702 -47.88 4.68 -9.53
N LYS A 703 -47.90 5.53 -10.57
CA LYS A 703 -49.05 6.40 -10.87
C LYS A 703 -50.28 5.60 -11.28
N LYS A 704 -50.09 4.58 -12.14
CA LYS A 704 -51.15 3.67 -12.59
C LYS A 704 -51.76 2.89 -11.42
N LEU A 705 -50.95 2.41 -10.49
CA LEU A 705 -51.40 1.71 -9.28
C LEU A 705 -52.13 2.63 -8.28
N ARG A 706 -51.85 3.95 -8.29
CA ARG A 706 -52.51 4.95 -7.44
C ARG A 706 -53.74 5.60 -8.07
N GLY A 707 -54.16 5.18 -9.28
CA GLY A 707 -55.30 5.77 -9.97
C GLY A 707 -55.10 7.24 -10.39
N LEU A 708 -53.87 7.72 -10.45
CA LEU A 708 -53.55 9.06 -10.92
C LEU A 708 -53.42 9.01 -12.44
N ASN A 709 -54.38 9.62 -13.17
CA ASN A 709 -54.40 9.63 -14.63
C ASN A 709 -53.06 10.13 -15.21
N VAL A 710 -52.58 9.38 -16.22
CA VAL A 710 -51.26 9.45 -16.87
C VAL A 710 -51.00 10.80 -17.50
#